data_AF-A0A554VDA3-F1
#
_entry.id   AF-A0A554VDA3-F1
#
_cell.length_a   1.000
_cell.length_b   1.000
_cell.length_c   1.000
_cell.angle_alpha   90.00
_cell.angle_beta   90.00
_cell.angle_gamma   90.00
#
_symmetry.space_group_name_H-M   'P 1'
#
loop_
_entity.id
_entity.type
_entity.pdbx_description
1 polymer ?
#
loop_
_entity_poly.entity_id
_entity_poly.type
_entity_poly.pdbx_seq_one_letter_code
_entity_poly.pdbx_strand_id
1 'polypeptide(L)'
;MAANGVYYNSNLNNSREPYTYFLQGLLNVSIYSFSVPISYSFSNQGENLGYQLPFNFNRLSLHPKYKWITGHIGNVNMTFSPYTLSGHQFTGVGVDLTPKGAFKISAMSGRLLKATEDDEDARTIPAFNRMGYGIKTSYKKERYTLGVIGFYAKDDINSLNVIPETKGVLPQENLVLSLEGEVKLGKYFNAQAEYATTAITKDTRAEEVDASELSPIALFFNNRASTEYYNAVRTRLGYTIGTVNLGVGYERIDPGYETLGAYFFNNDFENITIDAANTFFKNKLALAINIGYQRDDLDKLKANNTNRTVGSLNASLALSKRLNITGSYSNFSTFTNVKPNQFDEINDSDLLDEQIEDLDYRQLSQTATLTVSYILSNKKTARQNLVTNYSLNDVFNEQGGIVRLGDASTFHNMNIGHTIDFSERNLNITTSVNGTYNTIGREESTTWGPTISVGKRYFEKTLNTRLSISYNNTRNKASQSNITNLRGTISYVLKDKHNFSLNAIQLFRNSNSTDNLSEITATFGYNYAFGLKKPKLNFKKRTRKPKEENDSIKIQYRSYRYEGLPKEITPELLALPEKEGFAHIIKDKKGKLSELGEQLKETEEKDKRVYKEIALRYLMALDEYLDFAAFYNQKIYEAYLKLVREAKEIDRQIRDEFTVLSGKINSAKEKDPEDLERQKVLEKRYESHKELLQSLLRWDLKPEDIENPEGEIKIFKKQNASKVFSMYQNKKSEEHIIKFIEIRLADLFHKVLED
;
A
#
# COMPACT_ATOMS: atom_id res chain seq x y z
N MET A 1 -18.75 -13.28 1.13
CA MET A 1 -19.21 -14.43 1.94
C MET A 1 -19.08 -15.68 1.10
N ALA A 2 -18.62 -16.75 1.70
CA ALA A 2 -18.44 -18.07 1.12
C ALA A 2 -19.01 -19.12 2.08
N ALA A 3 -19.76 -20.07 1.55
CA ALA A 3 -20.26 -21.22 2.28
C ALA A 3 -19.90 -22.46 1.48
N ASN A 4 -19.10 -23.35 2.05
CA ASN A 4 -18.68 -24.59 1.42
C ASN A 4 -19.17 -25.78 2.25
N GLY A 5 -19.77 -26.76 1.59
CA GLY A 5 -20.07 -28.07 2.15
C GLY A 5 -19.28 -29.13 1.39
N VAL A 6 -18.67 -30.06 2.12
CA VAL A 6 -17.97 -31.21 1.55
C VAL A 6 -18.67 -32.47 2.01
N TYR A 7 -19.20 -33.20 1.04
CA TYR A 7 -19.68 -34.56 1.21
C TYR A 7 -18.57 -35.54 0.83
N TYR A 8 -18.37 -36.55 1.67
CA TYR A 8 -17.40 -37.61 1.44
C TYR A 8 -18.04 -38.97 1.74
N ASN A 9 -17.80 -39.94 0.86
CA ASN A 9 -18.18 -41.32 1.10
C ASN A 9 -17.15 -42.25 0.44
N SER A 10 -16.84 -43.34 1.12
CA SER A 10 -15.90 -44.36 0.70
C SER A 10 -16.45 -45.73 1.08
N ASN A 11 -16.12 -46.76 0.30
CA ASN A 11 -16.44 -48.14 0.65
C ASN A 11 -15.46 -48.76 1.67
N LEU A 12 -14.28 -48.15 1.87
CA LEU A 12 -13.24 -48.67 2.76
C LEU A 12 -12.86 -47.68 3.88
N ASN A 13 -12.87 -46.37 3.62
CA ASN A 13 -12.41 -45.34 4.55
C ASN A 13 -13.57 -44.65 5.27
N ASN A 14 -13.94 -45.15 6.45
CA ASN A 14 -15.04 -44.61 7.28
C ASN A 14 -14.60 -43.63 8.38
N SER A 15 -13.31 -43.37 8.53
CA SER A 15 -12.76 -42.49 9.57
C SER A 15 -12.96 -40.99 9.32
N ARG A 16 -13.47 -40.61 8.14
CA ARG A 16 -13.75 -39.23 7.77
C ARG A 16 -15.25 -38.96 7.88
N GLU A 17 -15.58 -37.88 8.59
CA GLU A 17 -16.95 -37.39 8.69
C GLU A 17 -17.61 -37.24 7.30
N PRO A 18 -18.80 -37.83 7.09
CA PRO A 18 -19.46 -37.81 5.79
C PRO A 18 -19.82 -36.40 5.30
N TYR A 19 -19.99 -35.45 6.23
CA TYR A 19 -20.34 -34.07 5.92
C TYR A 19 -19.56 -33.07 6.78
N THR A 20 -18.82 -32.18 6.12
CA THR A 20 -18.14 -31.05 6.78
C THR A 20 -18.54 -29.74 6.13
N TYR A 21 -18.68 -28.68 6.92
CA TYR A 21 -19.01 -27.36 6.40
C TYR A 21 -18.01 -26.31 6.87
N PHE A 22 -17.82 -25.32 5.99
CA PHE A 22 -16.94 -24.17 6.20
C PHE A 22 -17.66 -22.91 5.75
N LEU A 23 -17.97 -22.05 6.71
CA LEU A 23 -18.55 -20.73 6.49
C LEU A 23 -17.46 -19.69 6.68
N GLN A 24 -16.97 -19.13 5.59
CA GLN A 24 -15.91 -18.12 5.65
C GLN A 24 -16.31 -16.91 4.83
N GLY A 25 -15.91 -15.71 5.21
CA GLY A 25 -16.30 -14.56 4.41
C GLY A 25 -15.58 -13.31 4.81
N LEU A 26 -15.41 -12.44 3.82
CA LEU A 26 -15.03 -11.06 4.01
C LEU A 26 -16.21 -10.18 3.60
N LEU A 27 -16.73 -9.41 4.56
CA LEU A 27 -17.79 -8.44 4.37
C LEU A 27 -17.19 -7.05 4.55
N ASN A 28 -17.15 -6.26 3.48
CA ASN A 28 -16.71 -4.87 3.56
C ASN A 28 -17.92 -3.96 3.66
N VAL A 29 -18.22 -3.48 4.87
CA VAL A 29 -19.26 -2.47 5.08
C VAL A 29 -18.62 -1.09 4.94
N SER A 30 -18.99 -0.33 3.92
CA SER A 30 -18.53 1.05 3.75
C SER A 30 -19.69 2.03 3.89
N ILE A 31 -19.55 2.97 4.82
CA ILE A 31 -20.53 4.03 5.09
C ILE A 31 -19.73 5.34 5.16
N TYR A 32 -19.91 6.21 4.15
CA TYR A 32 -19.13 7.45 3.98
C TYR A 32 -17.60 7.22 3.98
N SER A 33 -16.87 7.79 4.95
CA SER A 33 -15.41 7.65 5.11
C SER A 33 -15.02 6.53 6.08
N PHE A 34 -16.00 5.77 6.58
CA PHE A 34 -15.81 4.64 7.46
C PHE A 34 -15.92 3.34 6.66
N SER A 35 -14.96 2.44 6.81
CA SER A 35 -14.95 1.13 6.16
C SER A 35 -14.64 0.07 7.19
N VAL A 36 -15.50 -0.92 7.34
CA VAL A 36 -15.30 -2.06 8.24
C VAL A 36 -15.26 -3.34 7.41
N PRO A 37 -14.07 -3.80 7.01
CA PRO A 37 -13.83 -5.18 6.65
C PRO A 37 -14.10 -6.06 7.88
N ILE A 38 -14.98 -7.03 7.72
CA ILE A 38 -15.31 -8.05 8.69
C ILE A 38 -14.92 -9.38 8.06
N SER A 39 -13.97 -10.09 8.66
CA SER A 39 -13.63 -11.46 8.28
C SER A 39 -14.18 -12.43 9.31
N TYR A 40 -14.78 -13.51 8.85
CA TYR A 40 -15.18 -14.61 9.71
C TYR A 40 -14.82 -15.95 9.08
N SER A 41 -14.59 -16.94 9.93
CA SER A 41 -14.36 -18.34 9.55
C SER A 41 -14.97 -19.22 10.64
N PHE A 42 -15.96 -20.03 10.27
CA PHE A 42 -16.63 -20.98 11.14
C PHE A 42 -16.63 -22.37 10.49
N SER A 43 -16.34 -23.40 11.28
CA SER A 43 -16.40 -24.79 10.84
C SER A 43 -16.85 -25.69 11.98
N ASN A 44 -17.57 -26.77 11.66
CA ASN A 44 -17.89 -27.84 12.59
C ASN A 44 -16.72 -28.78 12.90
N GLN A 45 -15.57 -28.63 12.22
CA GLN A 45 -14.43 -29.51 12.47
C GLN A 45 -13.83 -29.31 13.87
N GLY A 46 -13.83 -28.08 14.40
CA GLY A 46 -13.22 -27.79 15.71
C GLY A 46 -13.90 -28.47 16.89
N GLU A 47 -15.24 -28.52 16.90
CA GLU A 47 -16.00 -29.20 17.96
C GLU A 47 -15.89 -30.73 17.86
N ASN A 48 -15.58 -31.26 16.66
CA ASN A 48 -15.48 -32.69 16.39
C ASN A 48 -14.07 -33.27 16.61
N LEU A 49 -13.10 -32.47 17.10
CA LEU A 49 -11.73 -32.97 17.33
C LEU A 49 -11.62 -33.90 18.54
N GLY A 50 -12.42 -33.65 19.58
CA GLY A 50 -12.39 -34.42 20.82
C GLY A 50 -11.15 -34.21 21.70
N TYR A 51 -10.34 -33.16 21.43
CA TYR A 51 -9.19 -32.74 22.23
C TYR A 51 -9.07 -31.20 22.22
N GLN A 52 -8.27 -30.63 23.14
CA GLN A 52 -8.19 -29.18 23.31
C GLN A 52 -6.95 -28.56 22.67
N LEU A 53 -7.11 -27.34 22.15
CA LEU A 53 -6.02 -26.56 21.55
C LEU A 53 -6.00 -25.14 22.13
N PRO A 54 -4.81 -24.53 22.27
CA PRO A 54 -4.66 -23.20 22.89
C PRO A 54 -5.09 -22.04 21.97
N PHE A 55 -5.79 -22.33 20.87
CA PHE A 55 -6.33 -21.37 19.91
C PHE A 55 -7.72 -21.79 19.42
N ASN A 56 -8.51 -20.81 18.97
CA ASN A 56 -9.85 -21.05 18.45
C ASN A 56 -9.85 -21.28 16.92
N PHE A 57 -10.57 -22.30 16.47
CA PHE A 57 -10.85 -22.55 15.04
C PHE A 57 -11.82 -21.53 14.45
N ASN A 58 -12.82 -21.16 15.24
CA ASN A 58 -13.83 -20.19 14.85
C ASN A 58 -13.29 -18.78 15.10
N ARG A 59 -13.24 -17.96 14.06
CA ARG A 59 -12.59 -16.65 14.07
C ARG A 59 -13.54 -15.58 13.59
N LEU A 60 -13.53 -14.45 14.27
CA LEU A 60 -14.19 -13.22 13.86
C LEU A 60 -13.21 -12.07 14.03
N SER A 61 -13.00 -11.31 12.96
CA SER A 61 -12.08 -10.18 12.94
C SER A 61 -12.76 -8.98 12.28
N LEU A 62 -12.64 -7.82 12.91
CA LEU A 62 -13.17 -6.56 12.41
C LEU A 62 -12.02 -5.57 12.24
N HIS A 63 -11.96 -4.90 11.09
CA HIS A 63 -10.89 -3.96 10.75
C HIS A 63 -11.39 -2.53 10.47
N PRO A 64 -12.10 -1.88 11.42
CA PRO A 64 -12.68 -0.56 11.18
C PRO A 64 -11.63 0.47 10.78
N LYS A 65 -11.81 1.08 9.62
CA LYS A 65 -10.91 2.07 9.04
C LYS A 65 -11.60 3.42 8.92
N TYR A 66 -10.96 4.44 9.47
CA TYR A 66 -11.37 5.83 9.36
C TYR A 66 -10.16 6.71 9.03
N LYS A 67 -10.15 7.30 7.83
CA LYS A 67 -9.04 8.13 7.34
C LYS A 67 -7.69 7.39 7.44
N TRP A 68 -6.82 7.82 8.35
CA TRP A 68 -5.48 7.28 8.59
C TRP A 68 -5.42 6.27 9.74
N ILE A 69 -6.55 5.98 10.38
CA ILE A 69 -6.67 5.05 11.50
C ILE A 69 -7.28 3.75 10.99
N THR A 70 -6.65 2.63 11.28
CA THR A 70 -7.21 1.29 11.07
C THR A 70 -7.18 0.56 12.40
N GLY A 71 -8.35 0.23 12.95
CA GLY A 71 -8.46 -0.66 14.10
C GLY A 71 -8.48 -2.13 13.66
N HIS A 72 -8.10 -3.01 14.56
CA HIS A 72 -8.11 -4.47 14.42
C HIS A 72 -8.76 -5.01 15.70
N ILE A 73 -9.85 -5.75 15.60
CA ILE A 73 -10.65 -6.19 16.76
C ILE A 73 -11.05 -7.65 16.56
N GLY A 74 -10.94 -8.46 17.60
CA GLY A 74 -11.32 -9.88 17.58
C GLY A 74 -10.10 -10.78 17.41
N ASN A 75 -10.22 -11.85 16.62
CA ASN A 75 -9.11 -12.76 16.33
C ASN A 75 -8.32 -12.23 15.14
N VAL A 76 -7.24 -11.51 15.40
CA VAL A 76 -6.43 -10.84 14.39
C VAL A 76 -4.97 -11.28 14.49
N ASN A 77 -4.17 -10.96 13.49
CA ASN A 77 -2.72 -11.04 13.57
C ASN A 77 -2.11 -9.72 13.12
N MET A 78 -0.90 -9.45 13.62
CA MET A 78 -0.09 -8.31 13.20
C MET A 78 1.35 -8.80 13.06
N THR A 79 2.13 -8.10 12.23
CA THR A 79 3.55 -8.41 12.02
C THR A 79 4.33 -7.11 12.10
N PHE A 80 5.24 -7.03 13.08
CA PHE A 80 6.12 -5.89 13.26
C PHE A 80 7.49 -6.17 12.65
N SER A 81 8.09 -7.31 13.00
CA SER A 81 9.34 -7.82 12.43
C SER A 81 9.43 -9.33 12.65
N PRO A 82 10.18 -10.07 11.82
CA PRO A 82 10.48 -11.48 12.05
C PRO A 82 11.07 -11.79 13.44
N TYR A 83 11.79 -10.85 14.05
CA TYR A 83 12.49 -11.03 15.33
C TYR A 83 11.66 -10.61 16.56
N THR A 84 10.44 -10.09 16.35
CA THR A 84 9.56 -9.58 17.42
C THR A 84 8.17 -10.24 17.29
N LEU A 85 7.11 -9.46 17.05
CA LEU A 85 5.80 -10.00 16.70
C LEU A 85 5.77 -10.39 15.21
N SER A 86 5.71 -11.69 14.92
CA SER A 86 5.75 -12.25 13.57
C SER A 86 4.49 -13.05 13.24
N GLY A 87 3.36 -12.36 13.09
CA GLY A 87 2.12 -12.98 12.58
C GLY A 87 1.43 -13.93 13.57
N HIS A 88 1.87 -13.99 14.83
CA HIS A 88 1.20 -14.72 15.89
C HIS A 88 -0.22 -14.16 16.06
N GLN A 89 -1.21 -15.07 16.07
CA GLN A 89 -2.59 -14.64 16.20
C GLN A 89 -2.87 -14.26 17.65
N PHE A 90 -3.71 -13.25 17.84
CA PHE A 90 -4.18 -12.84 19.15
C PHE A 90 -5.67 -12.52 19.13
N THR A 91 -6.32 -12.71 20.27
CA THR A 91 -7.70 -12.26 20.51
C THR A 91 -7.65 -10.97 21.32
N GLY A 92 -7.98 -9.84 20.69
CA GLY A 92 -7.89 -8.55 21.35
C GLY A 92 -8.07 -7.39 20.40
N VAL A 93 -7.29 -6.33 20.62
CA VAL A 93 -7.34 -5.10 19.84
C VAL A 93 -5.96 -4.73 19.30
N GLY A 94 -5.93 -4.17 18.10
CA GLY A 94 -4.76 -3.58 17.48
C GLY A 94 -5.14 -2.33 16.72
N VAL A 95 -4.15 -1.50 16.42
CA VAL A 95 -4.35 -0.25 15.69
C VAL A 95 -3.15 0.04 14.79
N ASP A 96 -3.41 0.44 13.56
CA ASP A 96 -2.46 0.99 12.61
C ASP A 96 -2.81 2.46 12.34
N LEU A 97 -1.92 3.35 12.75
CA LEU A 97 -2.01 4.80 12.55
C LEU A 97 -1.04 5.20 11.44
N THR A 98 -1.57 5.78 10.37
CA THR A 98 -0.81 6.24 9.20
C THR A 98 -1.11 7.71 8.87
N PRO A 99 -0.90 8.65 9.84
CA PRO A 99 -1.23 10.05 9.66
C PRO A 99 -0.56 10.65 8.42
N LYS A 100 -1.11 11.76 7.91
CA LYS A 100 -0.47 12.51 6.82
C LYS A 100 0.88 13.05 7.33
N GLY A 101 1.98 12.41 6.97
CA GLY A 101 3.31 12.73 7.46
C GLY A 101 4.26 11.55 7.34
N ALA A 102 5.37 11.63 8.07
CA ALA A 102 6.42 10.61 8.06
C ALA A 102 6.16 9.47 9.06
N PHE A 103 5.40 9.71 10.12
CA PHE A 103 5.20 8.73 11.19
C PHE A 103 4.15 7.68 10.82
N LYS A 104 4.43 6.43 11.16
CA LYS A 104 3.46 5.33 11.23
C LYS A 104 3.61 4.64 12.58
N ILE A 105 2.50 4.40 13.25
CA ILE A 105 2.48 3.76 14.57
C ILE A 105 1.52 2.58 14.49
N SER A 106 1.99 1.41 14.87
CA SER A 106 1.19 0.20 15.00
C SER A 106 1.26 -0.25 16.45
N ALA A 107 0.14 -0.66 17.04
CA ALA A 107 0.11 -1.19 18.39
C ALA A 107 -0.88 -2.34 18.51
N MET A 108 -0.63 -3.26 19.44
CA MET A 108 -1.49 -4.41 19.71
C MET A 108 -1.55 -4.70 21.21
N SER A 109 -2.68 -5.24 21.65
CA SER A 109 -2.90 -5.78 22.99
C SER A 109 -3.92 -6.91 22.92
N GLY A 110 -3.59 -8.09 23.41
CA GLY A 110 -4.54 -9.19 23.41
C GLY A 110 -3.96 -10.53 23.87
N ARG A 111 -4.84 -11.52 23.93
CA ARG A 111 -4.50 -12.89 24.32
C ARG A 111 -3.92 -13.66 23.15
N LEU A 112 -2.67 -14.10 23.29
CA LEU A 112 -1.93 -14.91 22.31
C LEU A 112 -2.28 -16.40 22.44
N LEU A 113 -2.34 -16.91 23.66
CA LEU A 113 -2.69 -18.31 23.96
C LEU A 113 -3.84 -18.36 24.96
N LYS A 114 -4.79 -19.27 24.73
CA LYS A 114 -5.85 -19.60 25.68
C LYS A 114 -5.33 -20.66 26.65
N ALA A 115 -5.64 -20.49 27.95
CA ALA A 115 -5.43 -21.53 28.94
C ALA A 115 -6.09 -22.85 28.50
N THR A 116 -5.28 -23.90 28.47
CA THR A 116 -5.68 -25.26 28.09
C THR A 116 -5.12 -26.20 29.15
N GLU A 117 -6.01 -26.85 29.89
CA GLU A 117 -5.63 -27.80 30.94
C GLU A 117 -5.13 -29.10 30.32
N ASP A 118 -4.33 -29.83 31.08
CA ASP A 118 -3.98 -31.19 30.72
C ASP A 118 -5.15 -32.14 31.05
N ASP A 119 -5.81 -32.66 30.02
CA ASP A 119 -6.91 -33.63 30.15
C ASP A 119 -6.47 -35.08 29.87
N GLU A 120 -5.15 -35.33 29.95
CA GLU A 120 -4.50 -36.63 29.70
C GLU A 120 -4.64 -37.14 28.25
N ASP A 121 -5.30 -36.42 27.35
CA ASP A 121 -5.28 -36.71 25.93
C ASP A 121 -3.91 -36.31 25.36
N ALA A 122 -3.21 -37.27 24.73
CA ALA A 122 -1.92 -37.03 24.10
C ALA A 122 -1.95 -35.97 22.98
N ARG A 123 -3.15 -35.67 22.44
CA ARG A 123 -3.36 -34.66 21.39
C ARG A 123 -3.64 -33.27 21.96
N THR A 124 -4.00 -33.16 23.25
CA THR A 124 -4.20 -31.88 23.91
C THR A 124 -2.85 -31.19 24.15
N ILE A 125 -2.76 -29.92 23.78
CA ILE A 125 -1.56 -29.10 23.98
C ILE A 125 -1.83 -28.17 25.17
N PRO A 126 -1.38 -28.52 26.39
CA PRO A 126 -1.54 -27.66 27.55
C PRO A 126 -0.73 -26.39 27.39
N ALA A 127 -1.32 -25.26 27.81
CA ALA A 127 -0.68 -23.95 27.72
C ALA A 127 -1.30 -22.99 28.73
N PHE A 128 -0.50 -22.10 29.30
CA PHE A 128 -0.99 -20.99 30.11
C PHE A 128 -1.73 -19.95 29.26
N ASN A 129 -2.58 -19.15 29.91
CA ASN A 129 -3.14 -17.95 29.30
C ASN A 129 -2.02 -16.92 29.08
N ARG A 130 -1.70 -16.65 27.81
CA ARG A 130 -0.63 -15.71 27.43
C ARG A 130 -1.19 -14.39 26.95
N MET A 131 -0.83 -13.30 27.60
CA MET A 131 -1.15 -11.94 27.15
C MET A 131 0.06 -11.32 26.45
N GLY A 132 -0.17 -10.71 25.29
CA GLY A 132 0.84 -10.00 24.52
C GLY A 132 0.48 -8.53 24.33
N TYR A 133 1.51 -7.70 24.26
CA TYR A 133 1.45 -6.26 24.03
C TYR A 133 2.59 -5.89 23.08
N GLY A 134 2.34 -4.98 22.16
CA GLY A 134 3.42 -4.54 21.28
C GLY A 134 3.14 -3.21 20.63
N ILE A 135 4.22 -2.52 20.29
CA ILE A 135 4.21 -1.23 19.61
C ILE A 135 5.33 -1.18 18.58
N LYS A 136 5.03 -0.64 17.40
CA LYS A 136 5.99 -0.34 16.34
C LYS A 136 5.79 1.10 15.92
N THR A 137 6.82 1.92 16.07
CA THR A 137 6.83 3.30 15.58
C THR A 137 7.87 3.43 14.50
N SER A 138 7.47 3.87 13.31
CA SER A 138 8.38 4.12 12.19
C SER A 138 8.27 5.54 11.66
N TYR A 139 9.40 6.11 11.29
CA TYR A 139 9.54 7.42 10.67
C TYR A 139 10.06 7.23 9.24
N LYS A 140 9.19 7.47 8.26
CA LYS A 140 9.46 7.28 6.83
C LYS A 140 9.53 8.60 6.09
N LYS A 141 10.68 8.87 5.47
CA LYS A 141 10.92 9.93 4.48
C LYS A 141 11.27 9.31 3.12
N GLU A 142 11.52 10.15 2.12
CA GLU A 142 11.82 9.66 0.76
C GLU A 142 13.13 8.85 0.70
N ARG A 143 14.13 9.25 1.50
CA ARG A 143 15.48 8.68 1.52
C ARG A 143 15.74 7.71 2.66
N TYR A 144 15.03 7.78 3.78
CA TYR A 144 15.28 6.90 4.92
C TYR A 144 13.99 6.52 5.65
N THR A 145 13.97 5.33 6.21
CA THR A 145 12.97 4.81 7.14
C THR A 145 13.70 4.39 8.40
N LEU A 146 13.27 4.85 9.56
CA LEU A 146 13.77 4.41 10.87
C LEU A 146 12.59 3.85 11.65
N GLY A 147 12.77 2.75 12.36
CA GLY A 147 11.72 2.10 13.14
C GLY A 147 12.23 1.62 14.49
N VAL A 148 11.38 1.74 15.50
CA VAL A 148 11.58 1.18 16.83
C VAL A 148 10.38 0.28 17.13
N ILE A 149 10.67 -0.93 17.60
CA ILE A 149 9.68 -1.95 17.91
C ILE A 149 9.90 -2.41 19.34
N GLY A 150 8.82 -2.52 20.10
CA GLY A 150 8.78 -3.17 21.40
C GLY A 150 7.67 -4.21 21.42
N PHE A 151 7.96 -5.39 21.94
CA PHE A 151 6.99 -6.47 22.13
C PHE A 151 7.20 -7.11 23.49
N TYR A 152 6.13 -7.31 24.23
CA TYR A 152 6.14 -7.92 25.56
C TYR A 152 5.02 -8.95 25.66
N ALA A 153 5.31 -10.12 26.21
CA ALA A 153 4.33 -11.15 26.45
C ALA A 153 4.59 -11.87 27.78
N LYS A 154 3.52 -12.27 28.46
CA LYS A 154 3.59 -12.96 29.76
C LYS A 154 2.47 -13.96 29.94
N ASP A 155 2.83 -15.10 30.53
CA ASP A 155 1.90 -16.13 30.98
C ASP A 155 1.33 -15.80 32.37
N ASP A 156 0.04 -16.10 32.54
CA ASP A 156 -0.62 -16.02 33.83
C ASP A 156 -0.44 -17.34 34.60
N ILE A 157 0.35 -17.32 35.66
CA ILE A 157 0.67 -18.47 36.51
C ILE A 157 -0.59 -19.12 37.10
N ASN A 158 -1.66 -18.35 37.34
CA ASN A 158 -2.89 -18.85 37.96
C ASN A 158 -3.94 -19.30 36.94
N SER A 159 -3.57 -19.43 35.67
CA SER A 159 -4.54 -19.76 34.60
C SER A 159 -4.78 -21.27 34.42
N LEU A 160 -3.94 -22.12 35.02
CA LEU A 160 -4.10 -23.57 35.07
C LEU A 160 -4.28 -24.02 36.52
N ASN A 161 -5.16 -24.98 36.75
CA ASN A 161 -5.40 -25.57 38.07
C ASN A 161 -4.30 -26.58 38.45
N VAL A 162 -3.83 -27.34 37.46
CA VAL A 162 -2.75 -28.32 37.61
C VAL A 162 -1.70 -28.02 36.55
N ILE A 163 -0.47 -27.72 36.98
CA ILE A 163 0.63 -27.46 36.06
C ILE A 163 1.19 -28.82 35.63
N PRO A 164 1.13 -29.19 34.33
CA PRO A 164 1.66 -30.45 33.85
C PRO A 164 3.17 -30.35 33.70
N GLU A 165 3.89 -30.39 34.82
CA GLU A 165 5.36 -30.29 34.85
C GLU A 165 6.01 -31.42 34.05
N THR A 166 5.38 -32.61 34.01
CA THR A 166 5.79 -33.76 33.20
C THR A 166 5.76 -33.48 31.69
N LYS A 167 4.99 -32.49 31.23
CA LYS A 167 4.94 -32.04 29.83
C LYS A 167 5.81 -30.80 29.57
N GLY A 168 6.60 -30.35 30.56
CA GLY A 168 7.53 -29.23 30.42
C GLY A 168 6.87 -27.86 30.20
N VAL A 169 5.59 -27.70 30.55
CA VAL A 169 4.86 -26.44 30.37
C VAL A 169 5.14 -25.52 31.56
N LEU A 170 6.02 -24.55 31.37
CA LEU A 170 6.40 -23.55 32.37
C LEU A 170 5.83 -22.16 32.02
N PRO A 171 5.47 -21.32 33.00
CA PRO A 171 4.94 -20.00 32.74
C PRO A 171 6.07 -19.02 32.37
N GLN A 172 6.04 -18.50 31.13
CA GLN A 172 7.12 -17.68 30.56
C GLN A 172 6.80 -16.18 30.53
N GLU A 173 7.85 -15.36 30.45
CA GLU A 173 7.77 -13.90 30.23
C GLU A 173 8.83 -13.48 29.22
N ASN A 174 8.51 -12.57 28.31
CA ASN A 174 9.41 -12.14 27.23
C ASN A 174 9.25 -10.66 26.91
N LEU A 175 10.37 -9.95 26.79
CA LEU A 175 10.46 -8.59 26.26
C LEU A 175 11.44 -8.56 25.09
N VAL A 176 11.03 -7.97 23.97
CA VAL A 176 11.84 -7.81 22.78
C VAL A 176 11.85 -6.35 22.34
N LEU A 177 13.05 -5.81 22.10
CA LEU A 177 13.25 -4.50 21.51
C LEU A 177 13.97 -4.64 20.17
N SER A 178 13.50 -3.96 19.12
CA SER A 178 14.14 -3.95 17.80
C SER A 178 14.25 -2.54 17.24
N LEU A 179 15.38 -2.27 16.60
CA LEU A 179 15.66 -1.06 15.83
C LEU A 179 15.85 -1.46 14.37
N GLU A 180 15.03 -0.90 13.48
CA GLU A 180 15.12 -1.13 12.03
C GLU A 180 15.43 0.18 11.30
N GLY A 181 16.21 0.09 10.21
CA GLY A 181 16.63 1.21 9.40
C GLY A 181 16.72 0.82 7.93
N GLU A 182 16.24 1.70 7.06
CA GLU A 182 16.44 1.60 5.61
C GLU A 182 16.89 2.97 5.10
N VAL A 183 17.95 3.03 4.31
CA VAL A 183 18.48 4.26 3.73
C VAL A 183 18.84 4.08 2.26
N LYS A 184 18.27 4.94 1.41
CA LYS A 184 18.64 5.07 0.00
C LYS A 184 19.89 5.93 -0.11
N LEU A 185 21.01 5.29 -0.41
CA LEU A 185 22.31 5.91 -0.59
C LEU A 185 22.47 6.31 -2.06
N GLY A 186 22.10 7.56 -2.37
CA GLY A 186 22.09 8.07 -3.75
C GLY A 186 20.95 7.47 -4.59
N LYS A 187 21.22 7.25 -5.89
CA LYS A 187 20.22 6.71 -6.83
C LYS A 187 20.26 5.19 -6.99
N TYR A 188 21.38 4.57 -6.61
CA TYR A 188 21.69 3.18 -6.96
C TYR A 188 21.76 2.25 -5.75
N PHE A 189 22.11 2.75 -4.57
CA PHE A 189 22.29 1.90 -3.39
C PHE A 189 21.13 2.02 -2.40
N ASN A 190 20.77 0.92 -1.76
CA ASN A 190 19.83 0.86 -0.64
C ASN A 190 20.44 0.00 0.47
N ALA A 191 20.60 0.56 1.66
CA ALA A 191 21.08 -0.18 2.82
C ALA A 191 19.93 -0.39 3.82
N GLN A 192 19.79 -1.60 4.31
CA GLN A 192 18.81 -2.01 5.31
C GLN A 192 19.56 -2.63 6.48
N ALA A 193 19.15 -2.32 7.70
CA ALA A 193 19.70 -2.88 8.92
C ALA A 193 18.60 -3.06 9.95
N GLU A 194 18.66 -4.13 10.73
CA GLU A 194 17.80 -4.38 11.86
C GLU A 194 18.63 -5.05 12.95
N TYR A 195 18.44 -4.57 14.19
CA TYR A 195 19.03 -5.16 15.38
C TYR A 195 17.91 -5.36 16.40
N ALA A 196 17.74 -6.60 16.84
CA ALA A 196 16.76 -6.99 17.85
C ALA A 196 17.46 -7.65 19.04
N THR A 197 16.95 -7.38 20.23
CA THR A 197 17.41 -7.98 21.49
C THR A 197 16.20 -8.47 22.26
N THR A 198 16.31 -9.67 22.83
CA THR A 198 15.24 -10.35 23.56
C THR A 198 15.73 -10.66 24.97
N ALA A 199 14.88 -10.41 25.96
CA ALA A 199 14.98 -10.92 27.32
C ALA A 199 13.85 -11.93 27.50
N ILE A 200 14.19 -13.17 27.88
CA ILE A 200 13.21 -14.23 28.06
C ILE A 200 13.43 -14.92 29.40
N THR A 201 12.37 -14.97 30.21
CA THR A 201 12.31 -15.72 31.46
C THR A 201 11.61 -17.05 31.19
N LYS A 202 12.32 -18.17 31.37
CA LYS A 202 11.78 -19.51 31.10
C LYS A 202 10.81 -20.00 32.18
N ASP A 203 10.94 -19.50 33.41
CA ASP A 203 9.98 -19.75 34.49
C ASP A 203 9.80 -18.50 35.36
N THR A 204 8.61 -17.91 35.31
CA THR A 204 8.22 -16.73 36.09
C THR A 204 8.09 -16.99 37.59
N ARG A 205 8.13 -18.26 38.03
CA ARG A 205 8.18 -18.64 39.45
C ARG A 205 9.59 -18.57 40.04
N ALA A 206 10.63 -18.45 39.21
CA ALA A 206 12.01 -18.36 39.64
C ALA A 206 12.27 -17.09 40.47
N GLU A 207 13.27 -17.15 41.37
CA GLU A 207 13.65 -16.04 42.24
C GLU A 207 14.05 -14.80 41.41
N GLU A 208 13.64 -13.61 41.87
CA GLU A 208 14.06 -12.35 41.27
C GLU A 208 15.52 -12.08 41.63
N VAL A 209 16.31 -11.75 40.62
CA VAL A 209 17.74 -11.47 40.77
C VAL A 209 18.04 -10.11 40.16
N ASP A 210 19.04 -9.43 40.71
CA ASP A 210 19.56 -8.23 40.07
C ASP A 210 20.15 -8.58 38.70
N ALA A 211 20.06 -7.65 37.74
CA ALA A 211 20.62 -7.83 36.41
C ALA A 211 22.13 -8.10 36.50
N SER A 212 22.54 -9.34 36.26
CA SER A 212 23.94 -9.76 36.28
C SER A 212 24.69 -9.38 35.00
N GLU A 213 23.96 -9.15 33.90
CA GLU A 213 24.52 -8.89 32.56
C GLU A 213 24.36 -7.43 32.09
N LEU A 214 25.35 -6.97 31.30
CA LEU A 214 25.45 -5.66 30.67
C LEU A 214 24.46 -5.44 29.50
N SER A 215 23.30 -6.11 29.48
CA SER A 215 22.33 -5.95 28.41
C SER A 215 21.44 -4.72 28.65
N PRO A 216 21.37 -3.74 27.72
CA PRO A 216 20.56 -2.53 27.91
C PRO A 216 19.06 -2.77 28.14
N ILE A 217 18.55 -3.94 27.71
CA ILE A 217 17.16 -4.36 27.93
C ILE A 217 16.88 -4.81 29.37
N ALA A 218 17.93 -5.23 30.11
CA ALA A 218 17.81 -5.73 31.48
C ALA A 218 17.26 -4.70 32.47
N LEU A 219 17.45 -3.40 32.20
CA LEU A 219 16.92 -2.30 33.01
C LEU A 219 15.40 -2.11 32.87
N PHE A 220 14.79 -2.68 31.84
CA PHE A 220 13.37 -2.56 31.54
C PHE A 220 12.61 -3.87 31.76
N PHE A 221 13.23 -4.85 32.41
CA PHE A 221 12.73 -6.20 32.57
C PHE A 221 12.92 -6.70 34.01
N ASN A 222 11.97 -7.47 34.53
CA ASN A 222 12.08 -8.07 35.86
C ASN A 222 12.91 -9.34 35.77
N ASN A 223 14.18 -9.23 36.13
CA ASN A 223 15.13 -10.32 35.96
C ASN A 223 14.93 -11.38 37.04
N ARG A 224 14.97 -12.63 36.62
CA ARG A 224 14.85 -13.82 37.44
C ARG A 224 16.02 -14.75 37.17
N ALA A 225 16.24 -15.71 38.04
CA ALA A 225 17.30 -16.71 37.87
C ALA A 225 17.20 -17.49 36.53
N SER A 226 16.01 -17.51 35.91
CA SER A 226 15.74 -18.15 34.60
C SER A 226 15.67 -17.16 33.43
N THR A 227 16.12 -15.91 33.61
CA THR A 227 16.15 -14.87 32.57
C THR A 227 17.42 -14.97 31.75
N GLU A 228 17.27 -15.02 30.42
CA GLU A 228 18.36 -15.08 29.43
C GLU A 228 18.22 -13.95 28.42
N TYR A 229 19.36 -13.48 27.86
CA TYR A 229 19.39 -12.41 26.87
C TYR A 229 20.05 -12.87 25.57
N TYR A 230 19.42 -12.53 24.44
CA TYR A 230 19.91 -12.91 23.12
C TYR A 230 19.74 -11.78 22.11
N ASN A 231 20.51 -11.80 21.02
CA ASN A 231 20.43 -10.79 19.96
C ASN A 231 20.22 -11.40 18.57
N ALA A 232 19.63 -10.61 17.68
CA ALA A 232 19.51 -10.89 16.27
C ALA A 232 19.88 -9.66 15.45
N VAL A 233 20.67 -9.85 14.40
CA VAL A 233 21.14 -8.80 13.50
C VAL A 233 20.79 -9.20 12.08
N ARG A 234 20.26 -8.27 11.29
CA ARG A 234 20.11 -8.42 9.85
C ARG A 234 20.54 -7.16 9.13
N THR A 235 21.38 -7.30 8.14
CA THR A 235 21.82 -6.19 7.29
C THR A 235 21.74 -6.60 5.83
N ARG A 236 21.44 -5.65 4.94
CA ARG A 236 21.37 -5.87 3.50
C ARG A 236 21.78 -4.63 2.73
N LEU A 237 22.69 -4.77 1.78
CA LEU A 237 23.06 -3.74 0.83
C LEU A 237 22.61 -4.15 -0.57
N GLY A 238 21.67 -3.40 -1.13
CA GLY A 238 21.22 -3.53 -2.50
C GLY A 238 21.87 -2.49 -3.42
N TYR A 239 22.15 -2.88 -4.65
CA TYR A 239 22.62 -2.04 -5.74
C TYR A 239 21.78 -2.27 -7.00
N THR A 240 21.09 -1.23 -7.47
CA THR A 240 20.24 -1.26 -8.66
C THR A 240 20.76 -0.27 -9.69
N ILE A 241 21.16 -0.76 -10.87
CA ILE A 241 21.54 0.07 -12.01
C ILE A 241 20.86 -0.43 -13.30
N GLY A 242 19.99 0.42 -13.87
CA GLY A 242 19.19 0.02 -15.03
C GLY A 242 18.30 -1.18 -14.71
N THR A 243 18.57 -2.31 -15.36
CA THR A 243 17.88 -3.60 -15.15
C THR A 243 18.62 -4.56 -14.22
N VAL A 244 19.86 -4.23 -13.85
CA VAL A 244 20.71 -5.05 -12.97
C VAL A 244 20.38 -4.73 -11.51
N ASN A 245 20.08 -5.76 -10.73
CA ASN A 245 19.93 -5.71 -9.28
C ASN A 245 20.95 -6.67 -8.67
N LEU A 246 21.77 -6.16 -7.75
CA LEU A 246 22.69 -6.95 -6.93
C LEU A 246 22.33 -6.71 -5.46
N GLY A 247 22.45 -7.73 -4.62
CA GLY A 247 22.18 -7.65 -3.19
C GLY A 247 23.18 -8.48 -2.43
N VAL A 248 23.68 -7.96 -1.32
CA VAL A 248 24.43 -8.71 -0.31
C VAL A 248 23.71 -8.57 1.02
N GLY A 249 23.41 -9.68 1.68
CA GLY A 249 22.77 -9.73 2.98
C GLY A 249 23.61 -10.49 4.00
N TYR A 250 23.55 -10.06 5.26
CA TYR A 250 24.08 -10.78 6.41
C TYR A 250 23.01 -10.85 7.49
N GLU A 251 22.75 -12.03 8.01
CA GLU A 251 21.81 -12.29 9.09
C GLU A 251 22.51 -13.15 10.14
N ARG A 252 22.39 -12.80 11.41
CA ARG A 252 22.91 -13.57 12.54
C ARG A 252 21.89 -13.56 13.65
N ILE A 253 21.61 -14.73 14.21
CA ILE A 253 20.68 -14.92 15.31
C ILE A 253 21.40 -15.76 16.37
N ASP A 254 21.53 -15.21 17.57
CA ASP A 254 22.24 -15.88 18.66
C ASP A 254 21.54 -17.20 19.05
N PRO A 255 22.28 -18.19 19.58
CA PRO A 255 21.72 -19.46 20.01
C PRO A 255 20.79 -19.24 21.19
N GLY A 256 19.56 -19.75 21.14
CA GLY A 256 18.57 -19.53 22.20
C GLY A 256 17.70 -18.28 22.03
N TYR A 257 17.98 -17.41 21.04
CA TYR A 257 17.07 -16.30 20.72
C TYR A 257 15.65 -16.82 20.46
N GLU A 258 14.69 -16.27 21.18
CA GLU A 258 13.28 -16.63 21.04
C GLU A 258 12.41 -15.38 21.28
N THR A 259 11.25 -15.36 20.65
CA THR A 259 10.19 -14.40 20.95
C THR A 259 8.85 -15.13 21.08
N LEU A 260 8.10 -14.81 22.12
CA LEU A 260 6.74 -15.34 22.30
C LEU A 260 5.73 -14.68 21.33
N GLY A 261 6.19 -13.80 20.44
CA GLY A 261 5.43 -13.15 19.38
C GLY A 261 5.43 -13.89 18.04
N ALA A 262 6.01 -15.09 17.99
CA ALA A 262 6.02 -15.97 16.82
C ALA A 262 5.69 -17.41 17.23
N TYR A 263 5.10 -18.21 16.32
CA TYR A 263 4.83 -19.64 16.59
C TYR A 263 6.07 -20.51 16.45
N PHE A 264 6.94 -20.16 15.51
CA PHE A 264 8.16 -20.88 15.19
C PHE A 264 9.25 -19.86 14.93
N PHE A 265 10.45 -20.14 15.43
CA PHE A 265 11.59 -19.27 15.29
C PHE A 265 12.84 -20.10 15.11
N ASN A 266 13.60 -19.84 14.04
CA ASN A 266 14.90 -20.47 13.83
C ASN A 266 15.95 -19.57 14.49
N ASN A 267 16.79 -20.13 15.34
CA ASN A 267 17.89 -19.43 16.00
C ASN A 267 19.20 -20.20 15.82
N ASP A 268 20.26 -19.71 16.45
CA ASP A 268 21.59 -20.31 16.38
C ASP A 268 22.11 -20.42 14.93
N PHE A 269 22.11 -19.32 14.18
CA PHE A 269 22.74 -19.33 12.86
C PHE A 269 23.26 -17.98 12.41
N GLU A 270 24.24 -18.01 11.53
CA GLU A 270 24.64 -16.88 10.70
C GLU A 270 24.50 -17.24 9.21
N ASN A 271 24.10 -16.26 8.40
CA ASN A 271 23.78 -16.45 6.99
C ASN A 271 24.28 -15.24 6.18
N ILE A 272 25.09 -15.50 5.16
CA ILE A 272 25.55 -14.51 4.19
C ILE A 272 24.88 -14.84 2.85
N THR A 273 24.16 -13.90 2.27
CA THR A 273 23.46 -14.08 0.99
C THR A 273 23.95 -13.10 -0.06
N ILE A 274 24.06 -13.57 -1.29
CA ILE A 274 24.34 -12.79 -2.49
C ILE A 274 23.23 -13.07 -3.48
N ASP A 275 22.52 -12.05 -3.92
CA ASP A 275 21.53 -12.14 -5.00
C ASP A 275 21.88 -11.24 -6.17
N ALA A 276 21.62 -11.73 -7.38
CA ALA A 276 21.86 -11.03 -8.63
C ALA A 276 20.70 -11.30 -9.58
N ALA A 277 20.09 -10.25 -10.11
CA ALA A 277 19.03 -10.36 -11.12
C ALA A 277 19.24 -9.36 -12.25
N ASN A 278 18.98 -9.77 -13.48
CA ASN A 278 19.03 -8.89 -14.64
C ASN A 278 18.10 -9.35 -15.75
N THR A 279 17.72 -8.42 -16.62
CA THR A 279 17.10 -8.72 -17.91
C THR A 279 18.04 -8.36 -19.07
N PHE A 280 18.24 -9.31 -19.98
CA PHE A 280 19.11 -9.20 -21.15
C PHE A 280 18.29 -9.19 -22.46
N PHE A 281 18.95 -8.79 -23.56
CA PHE A 281 18.41 -8.85 -24.92
C PHE A 281 17.05 -8.15 -25.11
N LYS A 282 16.88 -6.94 -24.56
CA LYS A 282 15.61 -6.18 -24.54
C LYS A 282 14.47 -6.97 -23.86
N ASN A 283 14.75 -7.49 -22.67
CA ASN A 283 13.82 -8.27 -21.83
C ASN A 283 13.42 -9.63 -22.41
N LYS A 284 14.24 -10.22 -23.30
CA LYS A 284 14.00 -11.59 -23.77
C LYS A 284 14.51 -12.65 -22.81
N LEU A 285 15.58 -12.37 -22.07
CA LEU A 285 16.12 -13.28 -21.06
C LEU A 285 16.07 -12.59 -19.71
N ALA A 286 15.34 -13.14 -18.74
CA ALA A 286 15.41 -12.75 -17.34
C ALA A 286 16.21 -13.82 -16.58
N LEU A 287 17.19 -13.39 -15.79
CA LEU A 287 18.05 -14.25 -14.98
C LEU A 287 18.01 -13.74 -13.55
N ALA A 288 17.82 -14.62 -12.58
CA ALA A 288 17.93 -14.34 -11.16
C ALA A 288 18.69 -15.47 -10.46
N ILE A 289 19.71 -15.11 -9.70
CA ILE A 289 20.60 -16.00 -8.97
C ILE A 289 20.55 -15.56 -7.50
N ASN A 290 20.50 -16.50 -6.58
CA ASN A 290 20.66 -16.28 -5.16
C ASN A 290 21.58 -17.38 -4.61
N ILE A 291 22.62 -17.00 -3.88
CA ILE A 291 23.57 -17.92 -3.24
C ILE A 291 23.68 -17.47 -1.78
N GLY A 292 23.49 -18.38 -0.85
CA GLY A 292 23.60 -18.16 0.58
C GLY A 292 24.55 -19.15 1.22
N TYR A 293 25.37 -18.71 2.16
CA TYR A 293 26.16 -19.56 3.02
C TYR A 293 25.66 -19.38 4.44
N GLN A 294 25.15 -20.45 5.05
CA GLN A 294 24.66 -20.45 6.41
C GLN A 294 25.45 -21.44 7.26
N ARG A 295 25.73 -21.04 8.50
CA ARG A 295 26.41 -21.80 9.55
C ARG A 295 25.54 -21.76 10.80
N ASP A 296 25.43 -22.87 11.53
CA ASP A 296 24.82 -22.90 12.86
C ASP A 296 25.87 -23.13 13.96
N ASP A 297 25.44 -23.35 15.20
CA ASP A 297 26.29 -23.63 16.36
C ASP A 297 27.29 -22.51 16.68
N LEU A 298 26.77 -21.30 16.87
CA LEU A 298 27.60 -20.11 17.09
C LEU A 298 28.40 -20.17 18.40
N ASP A 299 27.86 -20.85 19.41
CA ASP A 299 28.49 -21.00 20.74
C ASP A 299 29.29 -22.31 20.90
N LYS A 300 29.33 -23.17 19.87
CA LYS A 300 30.02 -24.47 19.89
C LYS A 300 29.52 -25.41 20.99
N LEU A 301 28.20 -25.42 21.20
CA LEU A 301 27.53 -26.25 22.20
C LEU A 301 26.81 -27.45 21.59
N LYS A 302 26.58 -27.45 20.27
CA LYS A 302 26.02 -28.61 19.56
C LYS A 302 27.12 -29.63 19.30
N ALA A 303 26.80 -30.91 19.50
CA ALA A 303 27.68 -32.02 19.15
C ALA A 303 28.00 -32.02 17.64
N ASN A 304 26.99 -31.71 16.82
CA ASN A 304 27.09 -31.58 15.37
C ASN A 304 26.76 -30.16 14.92
N ASN A 305 27.73 -29.50 14.28
CA ASN A 305 27.53 -28.23 13.60
C ASN A 305 27.26 -28.42 12.11
N THR A 306 26.57 -27.47 11.53
CA THR A 306 26.05 -27.52 10.17
C THR A 306 26.48 -26.28 9.40
N ASN A 307 27.18 -26.52 8.29
CA ASN A 307 27.49 -25.49 7.30
C ASN A 307 26.79 -25.84 5.98
N ARG A 308 26.04 -24.90 5.41
CA ARG A 308 25.28 -25.10 4.17
C ARG A 308 25.49 -23.99 3.17
N THR A 309 25.65 -24.37 1.91
CA THR A 309 25.55 -23.44 0.78
C THR A 309 24.19 -23.65 0.11
N VAL A 310 23.27 -22.72 0.33
CA VAL A 310 21.98 -22.67 -0.37
C VAL A 310 22.13 -21.85 -1.63
N GLY A 311 21.43 -22.22 -2.68
CA GLY A 311 21.58 -21.65 -4.00
C GLY A 311 20.29 -21.83 -4.77
N SER A 312 19.92 -20.81 -5.52
CA SER A 312 18.85 -20.88 -6.50
C SER A 312 19.19 -20.10 -7.76
N LEU A 313 18.75 -20.64 -8.89
CA LEU A 313 18.88 -20.07 -10.21
C LEU A 313 17.49 -20.08 -10.85
N ASN A 314 17.08 -18.96 -11.42
CA ASN A 314 15.85 -18.82 -12.18
C ASN A 314 16.17 -18.13 -13.50
N ALA A 315 15.77 -18.74 -14.61
CA ALA A 315 15.97 -18.20 -15.95
C ALA A 315 14.66 -18.28 -16.75
N SER A 316 14.26 -17.18 -17.40
CA SER A 316 13.12 -17.15 -18.31
C SER A 316 13.50 -16.53 -19.64
N LEU A 317 13.36 -17.30 -20.71
CA LEU A 317 13.75 -16.96 -22.07
C LEU A 317 12.51 -16.92 -22.99
N ALA A 318 12.13 -15.71 -23.39
CA ALA A 318 11.18 -15.46 -24.47
C ALA A 318 11.88 -15.58 -25.84
N LEU A 319 12.12 -16.82 -26.28
CA LEU A 319 12.86 -17.12 -27.52
C LEU A 319 12.18 -16.51 -28.75
N SER A 320 10.84 -16.53 -28.80
CA SER A 320 10.04 -15.87 -29.83
C SER A 320 8.69 -15.39 -29.29
N LYS A 321 7.87 -14.74 -30.13
CA LYS A 321 6.47 -14.39 -29.78
C LYS A 321 5.59 -15.62 -29.48
N ARG A 322 6.04 -16.83 -29.83
CA ARG A 322 5.29 -18.08 -29.66
C ARG A 322 5.95 -19.08 -28.72
N LEU A 323 7.21 -18.90 -28.34
CA LEU A 323 7.97 -19.86 -27.55
C LEU A 323 8.59 -19.16 -26.33
N ASN A 324 8.22 -19.64 -25.15
CA ASN A 324 8.80 -19.24 -23.87
C ASN A 324 9.36 -20.49 -23.17
N ILE A 325 10.57 -20.38 -22.64
CA ILE A 325 11.23 -21.42 -21.86
C ILE A 325 11.58 -20.81 -20.51
N THR A 326 11.14 -21.42 -19.42
CA THR A 326 11.49 -21.03 -18.06
C THR A 326 12.11 -22.22 -17.36
N GLY A 327 13.27 -22.02 -16.73
CA GLY A 327 13.94 -23.04 -15.94
C GLY A 327 14.30 -22.49 -14.56
N SER A 328 14.26 -23.36 -13.56
CA SER A 328 14.74 -23.03 -12.22
C SER A 328 15.48 -24.20 -11.60
N TYR A 329 16.39 -23.89 -10.68
CA TYR A 329 17.11 -24.86 -9.85
C TYR A 329 17.23 -24.29 -8.44
N SER A 330 17.09 -25.12 -7.41
CA SER A 330 17.38 -24.76 -6.01
C SER A 330 17.79 -25.97 -5.19
N ASN A 331 18.62 -25.77 -4.16
CA ASN A 331 19.13 -26.84 -3.28
C ASN A 331 18.83 -26.57 -1.78
N PHE A 332 17.61 -26.16 -1.44
CA PHE A 332 17.25 -25.85 -0.05
C PHE A 332 17.29 -27.11 0.85
N SER A 333 17.85 -26.97 2.04
CA SER A 333 17.86 -28.03 3.06
C SER A 333 17.02 -27.67 4.28
N THR A 334 16.50 -28.68 4.96
CA THR A 334 15.85 -28.55 6.27
C THR A 334 16.52 -29.51 7.23
N PHE A 335 16.73 -29.07 8.47
CA PHE A 335 17.34 -29.87 9.53
C PHE A 335 16.32 -30.12 10.63
N THR A 336 16.40 -31.32 11.20
CA THR A 336 15.76 -31.61 12.48
C THR A 336 16.88 -32.10 13.39
N ASN A 337 17.55 -31.18 14.09
CA ASN A 337 18.43 -31.58 15.18
C ASN A 337 17.55 -32.03 16.33
N VAL A 338 17.44 -33.34 16.52
CA VAL A 338 16.96 -33.90 17.78
C VAL A 338 18.18 -33.93 18.71
N LYS A 339 18.06 -33.33 19.89
CA LYS A 339 19.06 -33.50 20.96
C LYS A 339 18.77 -34.84 21.66
N PRO A 340 19.70 -35.80 21.70
CA PRO A 340 19.81 -36.69 22.86
C PRO A 340 20.23 -35.83 24.06
N ASN A 341 19.66 -36.13 25.23
CA ASN A 341 19.99 -35.43 26.47
C ASN A 341 21.44 -35.79 26.88
N GLN A 342 22.22 -34.84 27.40
CA GLN A 342 23.59 -35.12 27.90
C GLN A 342 23.61 -36.12 29.06
N PHE A 343 22.47 -36.31 29.74
CA PHE A 343 22.31 -37.36 30.76
C PHE A 343 21.96 -38.73 30.18
N ASP A 344 21.55 -38.83 28.92
CA ASP A 344 21.35 -40.12 28.24
C ASP A 344 22.74 -40.69 27.87
N GLU A 345 23.68 -39.87 27.36
CA GLU A 345 25.09 -40.24 27.12
C GLU A 345 25.84 -40.72 28.39
N ILE A 346 25.56 -40.13 29.56
CA ILE A 346 26.26 -40.46 30.81
C ILE A 346 25.65 -41.71 31.49
N ASN A 347 24.36 -41.97 31.27
CA ASN A 347 23.65 -43.11 31.87
C ASN A 347 23.52 -44.32 30.93
N ASP A 348 24.00 -44.22 29.69
CA ASP A 348 24.01 -45.34 28.78
C ASP A 348 24.99 -46.42 29.27
N SER A 349 24.50 -47.65 29.31
CA SER A 349 25.23 -48.84 29.75
C SER A 349 25.64 -49.73 28.59
N ASP A 350 25.30 -49.36 27.36
CA ASP A 350 25.61 -50.10 26.14
C ASP A 350 26.67 -49.38 25.28
N LEU A 351 27.92 -49.86 25.34
CA LEU A 351 29.05 -49.33 24.56
C LEU A 351 28.93 -49.58 23.03
N LEU A 352 27.81 -50.14 22.56
CA LEU A 352 27.54 -50.40 21.14
C LEU A 352 26.55 -49.41 20.51
N ASP A 353 25.87 -48.55 21.29
CA ASP A 353 24.90 -47.56 20.80
C ASP A 353 25.54 -46.21 20.38
N GLU A 354 26.82 -45.96 20.73
CA GLU A 354 27.57 -44.74 20.35
C GLU A 354 27.60 -44.47 18.82
N GLN A 355 27.37 -45.46 17.95
CA GLN A 355 27.32 -45.26 16.49
C GLN A 355 25.94 -44.79 15.96
N ILE A 356 24.88 -44.87 16.78
CA ILE A 356 23.51 -44.53 16.39
C ILE A 356 23.07 -43.20 17.01
N GLU A 357 23.61 -42.82 18.17
CA GLU A 357 23.19 -41.60 18.89
C GLU A 357 23.84 -40.30 18.36
N ASP A 358 24.88 -40.41 17.53
CA ASP A 358 25.67 -39.28 17.00
C ASP A 358 25.27 -38.85 15.56
N LEU A 359 24.09 -39.26 15.09
CA LEU A 359 23.68 -39.07 13.69
C LEU A 359 23.10 -37.66 13.44
N ASP A 360 23.87 -36.80 12.78
CA ASP A 360 23.36 -35.56 12.17
C ASP A 360 22.37 -35.91 11.03
N TYR A 361 21.06 -35.74 11.27
CA TYR A 361 20.02 -35.94 10.27
C TYR A 361 19.80 -34.69 9.43
N ARG A 362 20.30 -34.73 8.19
CA ARG A 362 20.13 -33.65 7.21
C ARG A 362 19.19 -34.06 6.09
N GLN A 363 18.07 -33.35 5.92
CA GLN A 363 17.24 -33.49 4.73
C GLN A 363 17.64 -32.44 3.67
N LEU A 364 18.38 -32.87 2.65
CA LEU A 364 18.71 -32.04 1.48
C LEU A 364 17.60 -32.16 0.44
N SER A 365 17.00 -31.04 0.01
CA SER A 365 16.05 -31.03 -1.11
C SER A 365 16.62 -30.25 -2.29
N GLN A 366 16.78 -30.93 -3.43
CA GLN A 366 17.15 -30.29 -4.69
C GLN A 366 15.96 -30.32 -5.63
N THR A 367 15.57 -29.17 -6.16
CA THR A 367 14.48 -29.04 -7.11
C THR A 367 14.98 -28.38 -8.38
N ALA A 368 14.84 -29.06 -9.52
CA ALA A 368 15.05 -28.49 -10.84
C ALA A 368 13.73 -28.50 -11.61
N THR A 369 13.34 -27.39 -12.23
CA THR A 369 12.15 -27.32 -13.07
C THR A 369 12.46 -26.74 -14.45
N LEU A 370 11.76 -27.24 -15.47
CA LEU A 370 11.81 -26.75 -16.83
C LEU A 370 10.39 -26.70 -17.39
N THR A 371 9.95 -25.51 -17.78
CA THR A 371 8.67 -25.26 -18.42
C THR A 371 8.90 -24.70 -19.81
N VAL A 372 8.37 -25.38 -20.82
CA VAL A 372 8.35 -24.94 -22.22
C VAL A 372 6.92 -24.65 -22.60
N SER A 373 6.61 -23.42 -22.99
CA SER A 373 5.30 -22.99 -23.47
C SER A 373 5.37 -22.58 -24.93
N TYR A 374 4.61 -23.26 -25.79
CA TYR A 374 4.59 -23.03 -27.23
C TYR A 374 3.17 -22.79 -27.77
N ILE A 375 2.97 -21.65 -28.42
CA ILE A 375 1.72 -21.28 -29.09
C ILE A 375 1.71 -21.87 -30.50
N LEU A 376 1.05 -23.02 -30.68
CA LEU A 376 0.91 -23.70 -31.98
C LEU A 376 0.08 -22.85 -32.96
N SER A 377 -1.02 -22.27 -32.48
CA SER A 377 -1.93 -21.46 -33.30
C SER A 377 -2.49 -20.31 -32.47
N ASN A 378 -2.54 -19.12 -33.06
CA ASN A 378 -3.20 -17.95 -32.48
C ASN A 378 -4.38 -17.45 -33.34
N LYS A 379 -5.00 -18.35 -34.12
CA LYS A 379 -6.20 -18.03 -34.89
C LYS A 379 -7.37 -17.75 -33.94
N LYS A 380 -8.23 -16.77 -34.25
CA LYS A 380 -9.39 -16.41 -33.42
C LYS A 380 -10.37 -17.59 -33.23
N THR A 381 -10.51 -18.42 -34.26
CA THR A 381 -11.42 -19.58 -34.27
C THR A 381 -10.92 -20.75 -33.41
N ALA A 382 -9.60 -20.94 -33.31
CA ALA A 382 -8.97 -22.02 -32.55
C ALA A 382 -7.55 -21.62 -32.14
N ARG A 383 -7.41 -21.19 -30.89
CA ARG A 383 -6.10 -20.95 -30.26
C ARG A 383 -5.58 -22.26 -29.70
N GLN A 384 -4.31 -22.54 -29.91
CA GLN A 384 -3.67 -23.78 -29.47
C GLN A 384 -2.39 -23.47 -28.72
N ASN A 385 -2.23 -24.08 -27.57
CA ASN A 385 -1.04 -23.96 -26.73
C ASN A 385 -0.57 -25.36 -26.30
N LEU A 386 0.73 -25.58 -26.33
CA LEU A 386 1.40 -26.76 -25.80
C LEU A 386 2.28 -26.31 -24.65
N VAL A 387 2.10 -26.91 -23.49
CA VAL A 387 2.95 -26.68 -22.33
C VAL A 387 3.58 -28.01 -21.94
N THR A 388 4.89 -28.01 -21.80
CA THR A 388 5.66 -29.12 -21.27
C THR A 388 6.30 -28.67 -19.97
N ASN A 389 6.05 -29.39 -18.89
CA ASN A 389 6.66 -29.18 -17.60
C ASN A 389 7.46 -30.43 -17.23
N TYR A 390 8.68 -30.23 -16.79
CA TYR A 390 9.51 -31.24 -16.18
C TYR A 390 9.98 -30.72 -14.83
N SER A 391 9.85 -31.53 -13.77
CA SER A 391 10.43 -31.24 -12.48
C SER A 391 11.14 -32.46 -11.92
N LEU A 392 12.37 -32.24 -11.45
CA LEU A 392 13.17 -33.19 -10.70
C LEU A 392 13.20 -32.70 -9.25
N ASN A 393 12.84 -33.57 -8.31
CA ASN A 393 13.00 -33.29 -6.89
C ASN A 393 13.79 -34.44 -6.26
N ASP A 394 14.99 -34.14 -5.77
CA ASP A 394 15.79 -35.07 -5.01
C ASP A 394 15.70 -34.72 -3.54
N VAL A 395 15.51 -35.72 -2.70
CA VAL A 395 15.49 -35.61 -1.25
C VAL A 395 16.48 -36.62 -0.71
N PHE A 396 17.48 -36.15 0.03
CA PHE A 396 18.46 -37.01 0.67
C PHE A 396 18.36 -36.83 2.18
N ASN A 397 18.19 -37.92 2.92
CA ASN A 397 18.39 -37.95 4.35
C ASN A 397 19.84 -38.39 4.60
N GLU A 398 20.71 -37.42 4.83
CA GLU A 398 22.10 -37.69 5.14
C GLU A 398 22.25 -37.87 6.65
N GLN A 399 23.04 -38.86 7.05
CA GLN A 399 23.36 -39.18 8.43
C GLN A 399 24.88 -39.14 8.60
N GLY A 400 25.39 -38.18 9.38
CA GLY A 400 26.83 -38.06 9.65
C GLY A 400 27.71 -37.92 8.39
N GLY A 401 27.23 -37.19 7.38
CA GLY A 401 27.96 -37.03 6.11
C GLY A 401 27.74 -38.13 5.07
N ILE A 402 27.00 -39.18 5.41
CA ILE A 402 26.80 -40.38 4.57
C ILE A 402 25.33 -40.49 4.19
N VAL A 403 25.05 -40.58 2.89
CA VAL A 403 23.73 -40.96 2.37
C VAL A 403 23.74 -42.47 2.15
N ARG A 404 23.02 -43.24 2.99
CA ARG A 404 22.99 -44.70 2.86
C ARG A 404 21.97 -45.12 1.79
N LEU A 405 22.13 -46.35 1.29
CA LEU A 405 21.24 -46.93 0.30
C LEU A 405 19.84 -47.19 0.89
N GLY A 406 18.92 -46.26 0.68
CA GLY A 406 17.60 -46.24 1.32
C GLY A 406 17.17 -44.82 1.72
N ASP A 407 18.13 -43.91 1.87
CA ASP A 407 17.89 -42.57 2.40
C ASP A 407 17.76 -41.48 1.33
N ALA A 408 17.88 -41.86 0.06
CA ALA A 408 17.65 -40.99 -1.09
C ALA A 408 16.27 -41.29 -1.71
N SER A 409 15.54 -40.23 -2.02
CA SER A 409 14.32 -40.29 -2.81
C SER A 409 14.38 -39.29 -3.95
N THR A 410 14.21 -39.74 -5.18
CA THR A 410 14.26 -38.90 -6.37
C THR A 410 12.92 -38.97 -7.06
N PHE A 411 12.33 -37.82 -7.39
CA PHE A 411 11.02 -37.69 -8.02
C PHE A 411 11.15 -36.92 -9.33
N HIS A 412 11.08 -37.65 -10.45
CA HIS A 412 10.91 -37.07 -11.77
C HIS A 412 9.43 -36.92 -12.07
N ASN A 413 8.98 -35.73 -12.43
CA ASN A 413 7.62 -35.46 -12.86
C ASN A 413 7.64 -34.78 -14.22
N MET A 414 6.85 -35.30 -15.15
CA MET A 414 6.70 -34.78 -16.49
C MET A 414 5.21 -34.59 -16.77
N ASN A 415 4.85 -33.42 -17.28
CA ASN A 415 3.50 -33.10 -17.73
C ASN A 415 3.59 -32.48 -19.12
N ILE A 416 2.87 -33.05 -20.07
CA ILE A 416 2.67 -32.46 -21.40
C ILE A 416 1.19 -32.18 -21.55
N GLY A 417 0.82 -30.91 -21.72
CA GLY A 417 -0.56 -30.47 -21.89
C GLY A 417 -0.76 -29.72 -23.20
N HIS A 418 -1.76 -30.12 -23.98
CA HIS A 418 -2.22 -29.42 -25.17
C HIS A 418 -3.63 -28.87 -24.92
N THR A 419 -3.78 -27.56 -25.05
CA THR A 419 -5.07 -26.89 -24.89
C THR A 419 -5.49 -26.25 -26.22
N ILE A 420 -6.70 -26.59 -26.67
CA ILE A 420 -7.39 -25.96 -27.79
C ILE A 420 -8.54 -25.11 -27.23
N ASP A 421 -8.46 -23.80 -27.44
CA ASP A 421 -9.51 -22.84 -27.06
C ASP A 421 -10.27 -22.37 -28.30
N PHE A 422 -11.52 -22.82 -28.42
CA PHE A 422 -12.49 -22.36 -29.41
C PHE A 422 -13.28 -21.19 -28.84
N SER A 423 -12.66 -20.02 -28.76
CA SER A 423 -13.22 -18.85 -28.07
C SER A 423 -14.57 -18.41 -28.63
N GLU A 424 -14.80 -18.54 -29.95
CA GLU A 424 -16.09 -18.24 -30.60
C GLU A 424 -17.22 -19.20 -30.19
N ARG A 425 -16.87 -20.44 -29.83
CA ARG A 425 -17.83 -21.47 -29.37
C ARG A 425 -17.89 -21.60 -27.85
N ASN A 426 -17.15 -20.77 -27.11
CA ASN A 426 -16.98 -20.85 -25.67
C ASN A 426 -16.59 -22.25 -25.16
N LEU A 427 -15.76 -22.95 -25.92
CA LEU A 427 -15.35 -24.34 -25.68
C LEU A 427 -13.84 -24.42 -25.54
N ASN A 428 -13.36 -25.12 -24.51
CA ASN A 428 -11.96 -25.41 -24.26
C ASN A 428 -11.79 -26.92 -24.13
N ILE A 429 -10.84 -27.49 -24.86
CA ILE A 429 -10.46 -28.90 -24.76
C ILE A 429 -8.99 -28.93 -24.36
N THR A 430 -8.69 -29.64 -23.27
CA THR A 430 -7.32 -29.86 -22.81
C THR A 430 -7.06 -31.35 -22.77
N THR A 431 -6.04 -31.80 -23.47
CA THR A 431 -5.49 -33.15 -23.37
C THR A 431 -4.13 -33.04 -22.68
N SER A 432 -3.82 -33.98 -21.80
CA SER A 432 -2.51 -34.01 -21.16
C SER A 432 -2.08 -35.42 -20.85
N VAL A 433 -0.77 -35.61 -20.74
CA VAL A 433 -0.17 -36.84 -20.25
C VAL A 433 0.73 -36.45 -19.08
N ASN A 434 0.51 -37.11 -17.94
CA ASN A 434 1.35 -36.98 -16.75
C ASN A 434 2.17 -38.25 -16.60
N GLY A 435 3.42 -38.11 -16.21
CA GLY A 435 4.31 -39.21 -15.87
C GLY A 435 5.14 -38.83 -14.65
N THR A 436 5.21 -39.72 -13.68
CA THR A 436 6.04 -39.60 -12.49
C THR A 436 6.87 -40.88 -12.39
N TYR A 437 8.18 -40.73 -12.29
CA TYR A 437 9.07 -41.80 -11.89
C TYR A 437 9.69 -41.39 -10.58
N ASN A 438 9.54 -42.23 -9.55
CA ASN A 438 10.10 -41.95 -8.25
C ASN A 438 10.83 -43.15 -7.68
N THR A 439 12.00 -42.87 -7.11
CA THR A 439 12.72 -43.78 -6.24
C THR A 439 12.46 -43.34 -4.81
N ILE A 440 12.04 -44.24 -3.94
CA ILE A 440 11.93 -43.97 -2.50
C ILE A 440 12.76 -45.04 -1.80
N GLY A 441 13.94 -44.65 -1.35
CA GLY A 441 14.94 -45.57 -0.83
C GLY A 441 15.37 -46.62 -1.85
N ARG A 442 14.86 -47.85 -1.71
CA ARG A 442 15.17 -48.99 -2.61
C ARG A 442 14.02 -49.37 -3.55
N GLU A 443 12.87 -48.74 -3.36
CA GLU A 443 11.69 -48.98 -4.17
C GLU A 443 11.63 -48.00 -5.33
N GLU A 444 11.23 -48.52 -6.48
CA GLU A 444 10.96 -47.74 -7.67
C GLU A 444 9.47 -47.81 -7.95
N SER A 445 8.90 -46.66 -8.26
CA SER A 445 7.51 -46.51 -8.65
C SER A 445 7.44 -45.68 -9.92
N THR A 446 6.65 -46.16 -10.88
CA THR A 446 6.33 -45.39 -12.08
C THR A 446 4.82 -45.21 -12.15
N THR A 447 4.38 -43.97 -12.20
CA THR A 447 2.99 -43.60 -12.46
C THR A 447 2.89 -42.86 -13.77
N TRP A 448 1.96 -43.22 -14.64
CA TRP A 448 1.68 -42.41 -15.82
C TRP A 448 0.21 -42.49 -16.20
N GLY A 449 -0.27 -41.47 -16.89
CA GLY A 449 -1.68 -41.38 -17.17
C GLY A 449 -2.10 -40.25 -18.12
N PRO A 450 -2.95 -40.55 -19.12
CA PRO A 450 -3.60 -39.51 -19.89
C PRO A 450 -4.72 -38.84 -19.08
N THR A 451 -4.96 -37.57 -19.37
CA THR A 451 -6.08 -36.79 -18.85
C THR A 451 -6.71 -36.00 -19.99
N ILE A 452 -8.03 -36.08 -20.11
CA ILE A 452 -8.81 -35.29 -21.07
C ILE A 452 -9.79 -34.45 -20.27
N SER A 453 -9.83 -33.15 -20.54
CA SER A 453 -10.79 -32.21 -19.97
C SER A 453 -11.49 -31.41 -21.05
N VAL A 454 -12.80 -31.32 -20.94
CA VAL A 454 -13.64 -30.51 -21.82
C VAL A 454 -14.40 -29.51 -20.94
N GLY A 455 -14.20 -28.22 -21.21
CA GLY A 455 -14.88 -27.12 -20.56
C GLY A 455 -15.73 -26.33 -21.55
N LYS A 456 -16.99 -26.08 -21.24
CA LYS A 456 -17.89 -25.26 -22.06
C LYS A 456 -18.60 -24.23 -21.21
N ARG A 457 -18.68 -22.99 -21.72
CA ARG A 457 -19.46 -21.91 -21.11
C ARG A 457 -20.78 -21.71 -21.85
N TYR A 458 -21.87 -21.79 -21.11
CA TYR A 458 -23.27 -21.62 -21.55
C TYR A 458 -23.84 -20.30 -21.02
N PHE A 459 -25.05 -19.93 -21.48
CA PHE A 459 -25.82 -18.76 -20.99
C PHE A 459 -25.00 -17.47 -20.91
N GLU A 460 -24.51 -16.98 -22.05
CA GLU A 460 -23.66 -15.77 -22.10
C GLU A 460 -22.41 -15.85 -21.19
N LYS A 461 -21.87 -17.06 -21.03
CA LYS A 461 -20.69 -17.38 -20.22
C LYS A 461 -20.93 -17.35 -18.70
N THR A 462 -22.18 -17.30 -18.24
CA THR A 462 -22.53 -17.32 -16.80
C THR A 462 -22.47 -18.71 -16.18
N LEU A 463 -22.73 -19.77 -16.96
CA LEU A 463 -22.58 -21.17 -16.54
C LEU A 463 -21.36 -21.78 -17.21
N ASN A 464 -20.39 -22.23 -16.43
CA ASN A 464 -19.21 -22.92 -16.91
C ASN A 464 -19.18 -24.35 -16.36
N THR A 465 -19.25 -25.30 -17.27
CA THR A 465 -19.21 -26.74 -16.98
C THR A 465 -17.92 -27.32 -17.51
N ARG A 466 -17.19 -28.03 -16.67
CA ARG A 466 -15.97 -28.76 -17.02
C ARG A 466 -16.11 -30.20 -16.59
N LEU A 467 -15.87 -31.12 -17.51
CA LEU A 467 -15.73 -32.53 -17.22
C LEU A 467 -14.29 -32.93 -17.51
N SER A 468 -13.70 -33.76 -16.67
CA SER A 468 -12.39 -34.34 -16.92
C SER A 468 -12.35 -35.78 -16.48
N ILE A 469 -11.68 -36.59 -17.28
CA ILE A 469 -11.36 -37.98 -16.99
C ILE A 469 -9.84 -38.11 -16.98
N SER A 470 -9.30 -38.76 -15.97
CA SER A 470 -7.89 -39.16 -15.93
C SER A 470 -7.79 -40.62 -15.55
N TYR A 471 -6.90 -41.33 -16.23
CA TYR A 471 -6.53 -42.70 -15.91
C TYR A 471 -5.06 -42.71 -15.55
N ASN A 472 -4.71 -43.17 -14.37
CA ASN A 472 -3.32 -43.29 -13.93
C ASN A 472 -3.02 -44.76 -13.63
N ASN A 473 -1.94 -45.26 -14.20
CA ASN A 473 -1.39 -46.58 -13.87
C ASN A 473 -0.12 -46.36 -13.06
N THR A 474 -0.10 -46.89 -11.84
CA THR A 474 1.07 -46.92 -10.95
C THR A 474 1.59 -48.34 -10.87
N ARG A 475 2.91 -48.51 -11.07
CA ARG A 475 3.59 -49.79 -11.00
C ARG A 475 4.81 -49.68 -10.09
N ASN A 476 4.87 -50.56 -9.09
CA ASN A 476 6.01 -50.76 -8.20
C ASN A 476 6.49 -52.22 -8.31
N LYS A 477 7.59 -52.57 -7.65
CA LYS A 477 8.12 -53.95 -7.63
C LYS A 477 7.11 -54.99 -7.11
N ALA A 478 6.32 -54.63 -6.10
CA ALA A 478 5.40 -55.54 -5.41
C ALA A 478 3.92 -55.40 -5.82
N SER A 479 3.53 -54.29 -6.45
CA SER A 479 2.11 -53.99 -6.70
C SER A 479 1.90 -53.17 -7.96
N GLN A 480 0.71 -53.32 -8.52
CA GLN A 480 0.21 -52.49 -9.60
C GLN A 480 -1.16 -51.94 -9.20
N SER A 481 -1.35 -50.66 -9.40
CA SER A 481 -2.62 -49.97 -9.13
C SER A 481 -3.06 -49.13 -10.32
N ASN A 482 -4.35 -49.20 -10.62
CA ASN A 482 -4.99 -48.42 -11.66
C ASN A 482 -6.01 -47.50 -11.00
N ILE A 483 -5.88 -46.20 -11.24
CA ILE A 483 -6.78 -45.18 -10.69
C ILE A 483 -7.48 -44.48 -11.84
N THR A 484 -8.81 -44.59 -11.89
CA THR A 484 -9.66 -43.80 -12.76
C THR A 484 -10.30 -42.69 -11.94
N ASN A 485 -10.14 -41.45 -12.36
CA ASN A 485 -10.72 -40.29 -11.70
C ASN A 485 -11.63 -39.54 -12.68
N LEU A 486 -12.90 -39.43 -12.31
CA LEU A 486 -13.91 -38.64 -13.01
C LEU A 486 -14.17 -37.39 -12.19
N ARG A 487 -13.94 -36.22 -12.79
CA ARG A 487 -14.16 -34.94 -12.14
C ARG A 487 -15.13 -34.08 -12.95
N GLY A 488 -16.17 -33.61 -12.28
CA GLY A 488 -17.13 -32.65 -12.82
C GLY A 488 -17.08 -31.36 -12.02
N THR A 489 -16.87 -30.24 -12.70
CA THR A 489 -16.90 -28.91 -12.10
C THR A 489 -17.96 -28.07 -12.80
N ILE A 490 -18.96 -27.61 -12.07
CA ILE A 490 -20.00 -26.68 -12.54
C ILE A 490 -19.83 -25.39 -11.75
N SER A 491 -19.77 -24.27 -12.46
CA SER A 491 -19.66 -22.94 -11.86
C SER A 491 -20.71 -22.03 -12.50
N TYR A 492 -21.55 -21.40 -11.70
CA TYR A 492 -22.66 -20.59 -12.17
C TYR A 492 -22.67 -19.22 -11.49
N VAL A 493 -22.61 -18.17 -12.29
CA VAL A 493 -22.68 -16.78 -11.83
C VAL A 493 -24.07 -16.22 -12.09
N LEU A 494 -24.87 -16.11 -11.03
CA LEU A 494 -26.19 -15.49 -11.06
C LEU A 494 -26.10 -14.00 -10.69
N LYS A 495 -26.61 -13.13 -11.58
CA LYS A 495 -26.69 -11.66 -11.39
C LYS A 495 -25.34 -11.01 -11.00
N ASP A 496 -24.24 -11.51 -11.54
CA ASP A 496 -22.86 -11.03 -11.31
C ASP A 496 -22.34 -11.06 -9.86
N LYS A 497 -23.14 -11.54 -8.90
CA LYS A 497 -22.80 -11.48 -7.46
C LYS A 497 -22.85 -12.82 -6.76
N HIS A 498 -23.71 -13.72 -7.21
CA HIS A 498 -23.89 -15.05 -6.64
C HIS A 498 -23.12 -16.04 -7.49
N ASN A 499 -22.03 -16.59 -6.97
CA ASN A 499 -21.23 -17.58 -7.64
C ASN A 499 -21.43 -18.92 -6.93
N PHE A 500 -22.05 -19.87 -7.62
CA PHE A 500 -22.25 -21.23 -7.16
C PHE A 500 -21.21 -22.11 -7.84
N SER A 501 -20.51 -22.95 -7.08
CA SER A 501 -19.54 -23.91 -7.60
C SER A 501 -19.83 -25.28 -7.04
N LEU A 502 -20.05 -26.26 -7.91
CA LEU A 502 -20.12 -27.67 -7.55
C LEU A 502 -18.91 -28.37 -8.16
N ASN A 503 -18.14 -29.06 -7.34
CA ASN A 503 -17.02 -29.90 -7.78
C ASN A 503 -17.25 -31.31 -7.25
N ALA A 504 -17.47 -32.27 -8.14
CA ALA A 504 -17.63 -33.68 -7.81
C ALA A 504 -16.45 -34.47 -8.37
N ILE A 505 -15.90 -35.37 -7.55
CA ILE A 505 -14.79 -36.25 -7.88
C ILE A 505 -15.22 -37.65 -7.51
N GLN A 506 -15.22 -38.54 -8.50
CA GLN A 506 -15.38 -39.98 -8.31
C GLN A 506 -14.05 -40.65 -8.63
N LEU A 507 -13.49 -41.36 -7.65
CA LEU A 507 -12.25 -42.10 -7.76
C LEU A 507 -12.54 -43.59 -7.67
N PHE A 508 -12.03 -44.34 -8.64
CA PHE A 508 -11.99 -45.79 -8.62
C PHE A 508 -10.53 -46.22 -8.63
N ARG A 509 -10.11 -46.96 -7.60
CA ARG A 509 -8.77 -47.53 -7.52
C ARG A 509 -8.89 -49.03 -7.43
N ASN A 510 -8.31 -49.70 -8.43
CA ASN A 510 -8.10 -51.13 -8.41
C ASN A 510 -6.62 -51.40 -8.15
N SER A 511 -6.33 -52.37 -7.30
CA SER A 511 -4.96 -52.76 -6.96
C SER A 511 -4.88 -54.28 -6.84
N ASN A 512 -3.73 -54.84 -7.19
CA ASN A 512 -3.52 -56.29 -7.05
C ASN A 512 -3.18 -56.68 -5.60
N SER A 513 -2.86 -55.71 -4.73
CA SER A 513 -2.38 -55.94 -3.36
C SER A 513 -3.30 -55.38 -2.27
N THR A 514 -4.36 -54.66 -2.63
CA THR A 514 -5.33 -54.07 -1.69
C THR A 514 -6.72 -54.12 -2.28
N ASP A 515 -7.75 -54.11 -1.44
CA ASP A 515 -9.14 -54.07 -1.88
C ASP A 515 -9.44 -52.89 -2.83
N ASN A 516 -10.40 -53.12 -3.72
CA ASN A 516 -10.86 -52.10 -4.65
C ASN A 516 -11.53 -50.96 -3.88
N LEU A 517 -11.07 -49.74 -4.14
CA LEU A 517 -11.55 -48.54 -3.49
C LEU A 517 -12.43 -47.74 -4.46
N SER A 518 -13.58 -47.31 -3.95
CA SER A 518 -14.48 -46.37 -4.62
C SER A 518 -14.77 -45.22 -3.66
N GLU A 519 -14.40 -44.02 -4.07
CA GLU A 519 -14.57 -42.81 -3.26
C GLU A 519 -15.29 -41.73 -4.07
N ILE A 520 -16.26 -41.09 -3.43
CA ILE A 520 -16.90 -39.89 -3.95
C ILE A 520 -16.64 -38.72 -3.01
N THR A 521 -16.17 -37.62 -3.58
CA THR A 521 -16.09 -36.34 -2.88
C THR A 521 -16.87 -35.31 -3.68
N ALA A 522 -17.88 -34.70 -3.07
CA ALA A 522 -18.63 -33.61 -3.65
C ALA A 522 -18.47 -32.35 -2.79
N THR A 523 -18.01 -31.27 -3.41
CA THR A 523 -17.88 -29.97 -2.77
C THR A 523 -18.84 -28.99 -3.41
N PHE A 524 -19.78 -28.50 -2.63
CA PHE A 524 -20.66 -27.41 -3.03
C PHE A 524 -20.19 -26.13 -2.35
N GLY A 525 -20.00 -25.08 -3.14
CA GLY A 525 -19.58 -23.77 -2.71
C GLY A 525 -20.56 -22.71 -3.18
N TYR A 526 -20.92 -21.80 -2.29
CA TYR A 526 -21.69 -20.61 -2.58
C TYR A 526 -20.91 -19.38 -2.15
N ASN A 527 -20.57 -18.54 -3.11
CA ASN A 527 -19.83 -17.31 -2.91
C ASN A 527 -20.72 -16.12 -3.27
N TYR A 528 -20.96 -15.24 -2.31
CA TYR A 528 -21.62 -13.97 -2.52
C TYR A 528 -20.63 -12.82 -2.43
N ALA A 529 -20.47 -12.11 -3.54
CA ALA A 529 -19.71 -10.87 -3.62
C ALA A 529 -20.61 -9.70 -3.23
N PHE A 530 -20.40 -9.15 -2.04
CA PHE A 530 -21.08 -7.94 -1.58
C PHE A 530 -20.61 -6.72 -2.38
N GLY A 531 -21.25 -6.47 -3.51
CA GLY A 531 -21.21 -5.16 -4.15
C GLY A 531 -22.33 -4.29 -3.57
N LEU A 532 -22.04 -3.47 -2.57
CA LEU A 532 -22.84 -2.27 -2.29
C LEU A 532 -22.67 -1.33 -3.48
N LYS A 533 -23.39 -1.56 -4.59
CA LYS A 533 -23.76 -0.42 -5.45
C LYS A 533 -24.48 0.52 -4.49
N LYS A 534 -23.91 1.72 -4.24
CA LYS A 534 -24.54 2.75 -3.42
C LYS A 534 -26.04 2.70 -3.68
N PRO A 535 -26.88 2.44 -2.67
CA PRO A 535 -28.31 2.35 -2.91
C PRO A 535 -28.72 3.64 -3.60
N LYS A 536 -29.25 3.53 -4.82
CA LYS A 536 -30.00 4.62 -5.42
C LYS A 536 -31.28 4.74 -4.60
N LEU A 537 -31.17 5.37 -3.43
CA LEU A 537 -32.31 5.81 -2.65
C LEU A 537 -33.06 6.80 -3.52
N ASN A 538 -34.01 6.28 -4.30
CA ASN A 538 -35.02 7.07 -4.99
C ASN A 538 -35.96 7.63 -3.92
N PHE A 539 -35.50 8.66 -3.21
CA PHE A 539 -36.44 9.65 -2.71
C PHE A 539 -37.17 10.19 -3.94
N LYS A 540 -38.50 10.07 -3.96
CA LYS A 540 -39.37 10.79 -4.90
C LYS A 540 -39.14 12.30 -4.69
N LYS A 541 -38.05 12.82 -5.26
CA LYS A 541 -37.84 14.24 -5.48
C LYS A 541 -38.48 14.55 -6.82
N ARG A 542 -39.31 15.60 -6.80
CA ARG A 542 -39.93 16.25 -7.96
C ARG A 542 -38.99 16.22 -9.17
N THR A 543 -39.58 15.87 -10.31
CA THR A 543 -38.99 15.74 -11.65
C THR A 543 -37.76 16.61 -11.86
N ARG A 544 -36.58 15.98 -11.73
CA ARG A 544 -35.33 16.51 -12.26
C ARG A 544 -34.98 15.72 -13.52
N LYS A 545 -34.77 16.47 -14.61
CA LYS A 545 -34.25 16.03 -15.91
C LYS A 545 -32.95 15.22 -15.78
N PRO A 546 -32.57 14.41 -16.79
CA PRO A 546 -31.51 13.41 -16.70
C PRO A 546 -30.17 14.04 -16.27
N LYS A 547 -29.41 13.32 -15.44
CA LYS A 547 -28.03 13.69 -15.11
C LYS A 547 -27.13 13.43 -16.32
N GLU A 548 -26.75 14.50 -17.00
CA GLU A 548 -25.55 14.56 -17.84
C GLU A 548 -24.32 14.34 -16.95
N GLU A 549 -23.31 13.65 -17.49
CA GLU A 549 -21.97 13.65 -16.91
C GLU A 549 -21.56 15.09 -16.65
N ASN A 550 -21.17 15.40 -15.42
CA ASN A 550 -20.81 16.76 -15.07
C ASN A 550 -19.48 17.07 -15.76
N ASP A 551 -19.56 17.64 -16.96
CA ASP A 551 -18.43 17.97 -17.82
C ASP A 551 -17.65 19.21 -17.33
N SER A 552 -18.02 19.72 -16.16
CA SER A 552 -17.42 20.90 -15.54
C SER A 552 -15.97 20.66 -15.11
N ILE A 553 -15.14 21.66 -15.41
CA ILE A 553 -13.71 21.73 -15.08
C ILE A 553 -13.49 22.86 -14.08
N LYS A 554 -12.53 22.67 -13.16
CA LYS A 554 -12.05 23.72 -12.25
C LYS A 554 -10.64 24.18 -12.64
N ILE A 555 -10.48 25.47 -12.90
CA ILE A 555 -9.21 26.15 -13.17
C ILE A 555 -9.00 27.20 -12.08
N GLN A 556 -7.85 27.16 -11.41
CA GLN A 556 -7.46 28.14 -10.41
C GLN A 556 -6.06 28.66 -10.73
N TYR A 557 -5.92 29.97 -10.79
CA TYR A 557 -4.65 30.65 -11.06
C TYR A 557 -4.62 31.98 -10.31
N ARG A 558 -3.66 32.14 -9.38
CA ARG A 558 -3.60 33.30 -8.46
C ARG A 558 -4.96 33.50 -7.76
N SER A 559 -5.57 34.69 -7.86
CA SER A 559 -6.91 35.01 -7.33
C SER A 559 -8.06 34.54 -8.22
N TYR A 560 -7.82 34.18 -9.48
CA TYR A 560 -8.84 33.80 -10.44
C TYR A 560 -9.27 32.33 -10.29
N ARG A 561 -10.59 32.12 -10.25
CA ARG A 561 -11.22 30.80 -10.11
C ARG A 561 -12.34 30.66 -11.13
N TYR A 562 -12.23 29.66 -11.98
CA TYR A 562 -13.21 29.32 -13.00
C TYR A 562 -13.72 27.90 -12.75
N GLU A 563 -15.04 27.74 -12.70
CA GLU A 563 -15.72 26.45 -12.51
C GLU A 563 -16.95 26.38 -13.42
N GLY A 564 -16.92 25.49 -14.40
CA GLY A 564 -17.96 25.39 -15.42
C GLY A 564 -17.52 24.51 -16.58
N LEU A 565 -18.33 24.42 -17.63
CA LEU A 565 -17.95 23.74 -18.87
C LEU A 565 -16.85 24.52 -19.59
N PRO A 566 -15.96 23.88 -20.39
CA PRO A 566 -14.99 24.60 -21.22
C PRO A 566 -15.61 25.74 -22.04
N LYS A 567 -16.78 25.50 -22.64
CA LYS A 567 -17.55 26.51 -23.39
C LYS A 567 -18.03 27.70 -22.56
N GLU A 568 -18.23 27.51 -21.26
CA GLU A 568 -18.61 28.57 -20.32
C GLU A 568 -17.37 29.34 -19.81
N ILE A 569 -16.25 28.65 -19.64
CA ILE A 569 -15.01 29.23 -19.11
C ILE A 569 -14.25 30.03 -20.19
N THR A 570 -14.23 29.59 -21.46
CA THR A 570 -13.47 30.26 -22.51
C THR A 570 -13.86 31.74 -22.69
N PRO A 571 -15.16 32.11 -22.74
CA PRO A 571 -15.56 33.52 -22.80
C PRO A 571 -15.06 34.33 -21.60
N GLU A 572 -15.08 33.77 -20.39
CA GLU A 572 -14.61 34.46 -19.19
C GLU A 572 -13.09 34.68 -19.20
N LEU A 573 -12.31 33.71 -19.72
CA LEU A 573 -10.86 33.85 -19.89
C LEU A 573 -10.50 34.88 -20.97
N LEU A 574 -11.22 34.88 -22.09
CA LEU A 574 -10.98 35.82 -23.19
C LEU A 574 -11.41 37.25 -22.83
N ALA A 575 -12.42 37.42 -21.97
CA ALA A 575 -12.85 38.74 -21.47
C ALA A 575 -11.96 39.29 -20.35
N LEU A 576 -11.08 38.46 -19.75
CA LEU A 576 -10.25 38.86 -18.61
C LEU A 576 -9.40 40.13 -18.86
N PRO A 577 -8.72 40.30 -20.01
CA PRO A 577 -7.99 41.53 -20.29
C PRO A 577 -8.85 42.80 -20.31
N GLU A 578 -10.10 42.70 -20.77
CA GLU A 578 -11.03 43.84 -20.79
C GLU A 578 -11.54 44.15 -19.39
N LYS A 579 -11.87 43.09 -18.62
CA LYS A 579 -12.32 43.21 -17.23
C LYS A 579 -11.28 43.92 -16.36
N GLU A 580 -10.02 43.51 -16.46
CA GLU A 580 -8.91 44.10 -15.71
C GLU A 580 -8.42 45.44 -16.30
N GLY A 581 -8.99 45.86 -17.44
CA GLY A 581 -8.76 47.17 -18.03
C GLY A 581 -7.45 47.33 -18.80
N PHE A 582 -6.74 46.24 -19.12
CA PHE A 582 -5.47 46.27 -19.85
C PHE A 582 -5.54 45.73 -21.28
N ALA A 583 -6.70 45.31 -21.79
CA ALA A 583 -6.84 44.77 -23.15
C ALA A 583 -6.17 45.64 -24.23
N HIS A 584 -6.32 46.97 -24.13
CA HIS A 584 -5.81 47.94 -25.09
C HIS A 584 -4.28 48.18 -25.01
N ILE A 585 -3.60 47.68 -23.96
CA ILE A 585 -2.13 47.76 -23.83
C ILE A 585 -1.43 46.45 -24.19
N ILE A 586 -2.18 45.36 -24.40
CA ILE A 586 -1.62 44.10 -24.85
C ILE A 586 -1.07 44.29 -26.26
N LYS A 587 0.25 44.29 -26.39
CA LYS A 587 0.93 44.22 -27.69
C LYS A 587 1.30 42.76 -27.92
N ASP A 588 0.52 42.03 -28.72
CA ASP A 588 0.81 40.63 -29.06
C ASP A 588 2.05 40.53 -29.98
N LYS A 589 3.24 40.74 -29.40
CA LYS A 589 4.50 40.93 -30.14
C LYS A 589 4.96 39.70 -30.93
N LYS A 590 4.23 38.57 -30.93
CA LYS A 590 4.50 37.36 -31.74
C LYS A 590 3.25 36.50 -32.06
N GLY A 591 2.03 37.01 -31.90
CA GLY A 591 0.80 36.22 -32.12
C GLY A 591 0.50 35.17 -31.03
N LYS A 592 1.28 35.13 -29.95
CA LYS A 592 1.27 34.02 -28.98
C LYS A 592 0.02 34.04 -28.09
N LEU A 593 -0.47 35.22 -27.72
CA LEU A 593 -1.69 35.31 -26.91
C LEU A 593 -2.92 35.04 -27.77
N SER A 594 -2.92 35.51 -29.02
CA SER A 594 -3.96 35.20 -30.01
C SER A 594 -4.00 33.69 -30.29
N GLU A 595 -2.85 33.05 -30.50
CA GLU A 595 -2.74 31.60 -30.74
C GLU A 595 -3.26 30.78 -29.54
N LEU A 596 -2.89 31.16 -28.31
CA LEU A 596 -3.41 30.51 -27.10
C LEU A 596 -4.93 30.72 -26.94
N GLY A 597 -5.45 31.88 -27.36
CA GLY A 597 -6.88 32.17 -27.38
C GLY A 597 -7.65 31.33 -28.42
N GLU A 598 -7.06 31.07 -29.59
CA GLU A 598 -7.61 30.15 -30.60
C GLU A 598 -7.56 28.70 -30.12
N GLN A 599 -6.43 28.26 -29.53
CA GLN A 599 -6.29 26.93 -28.95
C GLN A 599 -7.30 26.68 -27.81
N LEU A 600 -7.63 27.71 -27.01
CA LEU A 600 -8.70 27.62 -26.02
C LEU A 600 -10.04 27.26 -26.66
N LYS A 601 -10.43 27.95 -27.74
CA LYS A 601 -11.67 27.65 -28.49
C LYS A 601 -11.65 26.27 -29.13
N GLU A 602 -10.55 25.88 -29.76
CA GLU A 602 -10.43 24.57 -30.41
C GLU A 602 -10.49 23.38 -29.45
N THR A 603 -10.16 23.61 -28.17
CA THR A 603 -10.09 22.55 -27.16
C THR A 603 -11.33 22.46 -26.28
N GLU A 604 -12.34 23.30 -26.51
CA GLU A 604 -13.62 23.29 -25.78
C GLU A 604 -14.36 21.95 -25.84
N GLU A 605 -14.24 21.23 -26.96
CA GLU A 605 -14.87 19.92 -27.21
C GLU A 605 -13.87 18.75 -27.12
N LYS A 606 -12.61 19.03 -26.78
CA LYS A 606 -11.54 18.03 -26.67
C LYS A 606 -11.38 17.57 -25.20
N ASP A 607 -10.36 16.76 -24.94
CA ASP A 607 -10.09 16.22 -23.61
C ASP A 607 -9.89 17.33 -22.56
N LYS A 608 -10.58 17.18 -21.42
CA LYS A 608 -10.61 18.14 -20.30
C LYS A 608 -9.22 18.52 -19.76
N ARG A 609 -8.26 17.58 -19.79
CA ARG A 609 -6.89 17.84 -19.32
C ARG A 609 -6.15 18.76 -20.28
N VAL A 610 -6.40 18.60 -21.58
CA VAL A 610 -5.79 19.42 -22.64
C VAL A 610 -6.32 20.85 -22.56
N TYR A 611 -7.64 21.04 -22.45
CA TYR A 611 -8.24 22.37 -22.26
C TYR A 611 -7.69 23.07 -21.01
N LYS A 612 -7.62 22.35 -19.88
CA LYS A 612 -7.10 22.89 -18.62
C LYS A 612 -5.64 23.35 -18.73
N GLU A 613 -4.80 22.61 -19.45
CA GLU A 613 -3.40 22.99 -19.65
C GLU A 613 -3.27 24.26 -20.49
N ILE A 614 -4.04 24.37 -21.58
CA ILE A 614 -4.03 25.54 -22.46
C ILE A 614 -4.56 26.78 -21.72
N ALA A 615 -5.63 26.63 -20.93
CA ALA A 615 -6.17 27.71 -20.09
C ALA A 615 -5.15 28.24 -19.07
N LEU A 616 -4.37 27.35 -18.44
CA LEU A 616 -3.31 27.77 -17.54
C LEU A 616 -2.18 28.49 -18.30
N ARG A 617 -1.79 28.02 -19.49
CA ARG A 617 -0.78 28.70 -20.31
C ARG A 617 -1.24 30.08 -20.79
N TYR A 618 -2.51 30.24 -21.13
CA TYR A 618 -3.10 31.53 -21.47
C TYR A 618 -3.03 32.51 -20.29
N LEU A 619 -3.42 32.07 -19.09
CA LEU A 619 -3.32 32.89 -17.87
C LEU A 619 -1.86 33.24 -17.54
N MET A 620 -0.92 32.31 -17.68
CA MET A 620 0.51 32.57 -17.50
C MET A 620 1.07 33.56 -18.52
N ALA A 621 0.54 33.58 -19.75
CA ALA A 621 0.94 34.56 -20.76
C ALA A 621 0.46 35.99 -20.43
N LEU A 622 -0.52 36.13 -19.54
CA LEU A 622 -1.05 37.40 -19.07
C LEU A 622 -0.37 37.93 -17.80
N ASP A 623 0.57 37.18 -17.19
CA ASP A 623 1.14 37.50 -15.88
C ASP A 623 1.67 38.92 -15.74
N GLU A 624 2.48 39.40 -16.69
CA GLU A 624 3.04 40.76 -16.65
C GLU A 624 1.94 41.83 -16.63
N TYR A 625 0.83 41.59 -17.34
CA TYR A 625 -0.29 42.52 -17.41
C TYR A 625 -1.17 42.44 -16.15
N LEU A 626 -1.32 41.25 -15.57
CA LEU A 626 -2.01 41.06 -14.29
C LEU A 626 -1.22 41.73 -13.14
N ASP A 627 0.11 41.59 -13.13
CA ASP A 627 0.99 42.27 -12.17
C ASP A 627 0.90 43.80 -12.33
N PHE A 628 0.89 44.28 -13.58
CA PHE A 628 0.68 45.69 -13.85
C PHE A 628 -0.70 46.17 -13.40
N ALA A 629 -1.78 45.41 -13.64
CA ALA A 629 -3.13 45.81 -13.27
C ALA A 629 -3.26 46.01 -11.75
N ALA A 630 -2.74 45.05 -10.97
CA ALA A 630 -2.70 45.14 -9.52
C ALA A 630 -1.87 46.36 -9.05
N PHE A 631 -0.67 46.55 -9.62
CA PHE A 631 0.17 47.71 -9.35
C PHE A 631 -0.56 49.03 -9.67
N TYR A 632 -1.20 49.12 -10.82
CA TYR A 632 -1.87 50.33 -11.27
C TYR A 632 -3.07 50.67 -10.39
N ASN A 633 -3.89 49.69 -10.01
CA ASN A 633 -5.01 49.88 -9.09
C ASN A 633 -4.53 50.44 -7.75
N GLN A 634 -3.45 49.86 -7.21
CA GLN A 634 -2.85 50.33 -5.97
C GLN A 634 -2.34 51.78 -6.11
N LYS A 635 -1.64 52.11 -7.21
CA LYS A 635 -1.10 53.47 -7.38
C LYS A 635 -2.17 54.52 -7.63
N ILE A 636 -3.31 54.17 -8.22
CA ILE A 636 -4.48 55.06 -8.30
C ILE A 636 -5.02 55.36 -6.90
N TYR A 637 -5.17 54.33 -6.07
CA TYR A 637 -5.68 54.51 -4.71
C TYR A 637 -4.73 55.37 -3.86
N GLU A 638 -3.42 55.11 -3.93
CA GLU A 638 -2.40 55.92 -3.26
C GLU A 638 -2.41 57.38 -3.74
N ALA A 639 -2.52 57.61 -5.06
CA ALA A 639 -2.61 58.94 -5.64
C ALA A 639 -3.89 59.68 -5.21
N TYR A 640 -5.03 58.99 -5.13
CA TYR A 640 -6.28 59.55 -4.63
C TYR A 640 -6.18 59.95 -3.15
N LEU A 641 -5.67 59.07 -2.28
CA LEU A 641 -5.48 59.38 -0.86
C LEU A 641 -4.54 60.57 -0.67
N LYS A 642 -3.48 60.63 -1.48
CA LYS A 642 -2.54 61.74 -1.50
C LYS A 642 -3.23 63.05 -1.90
N LEU A 643 -3.99 63.04 -2.99
CA LEU A 643 -4.77 64.19 -3.48
C LEU A 643 -5.76 64.69 -2.44
N VAL A 644 -6.50 63.79 -1.76
CA VAL A 644 -7.44 64.16 -0.69
C VAL A 644 -6.73 64.80 0.49
N ARG A 645 -5.55 64.29 0.88
CA ARG A 645 -4.75 64.87 1.96
C ARG A 645 -4.25 66.26 1.60
N GLU A 646 -3.66 66.43 0.42
CA GLU A 646 -3.17 67.73 -0.05
C GLU A 646 -4.32 68.74 -0.18
N ALA A 647 -5.48 68.32 -0.69
CA ALA A 647 -6.66 69.18 -0.78
C ALA A 647 -7.18 69.64 0.60
N LYS A 648 -7.16 68.77 1.63
CA LYS A 648 -7.50 69.15 3.01
C LYS A 648 -6.50 70.13 3.63
N GLU A 649 -5.20 69.94 3.35
CA GLU A 649 -4.16 70.85 3.83
C GLU A 649 -4.30 72.24 3.19
N ILE A 650 -4.57 72.31 1.89
CA ILE A 650 -4.81 73.56 1.17
C ILE A 650 -6.11 74.24 1.67
N ASP A 651 -7.18 73.50 1.94
CA ASP A 651 -8.43 74.05 2.50
C ASP A 651 -8.18 74.72 3.85
N ARG A 652 -7.41 74.06 4.72
CA ARG A 652 -6.99 74.63 6.00
C ARG A 652 -6.16 75.91 5.81
N GLN A 653 -5.19 75.90 4.91
CA GLN A 653 -4.35 77.08 4.63
C GLN A 653 -5.18 78.27 4.13
N ILE A 654 -6.12 78.04 3.20
CA ILE A 654 -6.99 79.10 2.67
C ILE A 654 -7.93 79.62 3.77
N ARG A 655 -8.48 78.74 4.61
CA ARG A 655 -9.34 79.13 5.73
C ARG A 655 -8.58 79.95 6.77
N ASP A 656 -7.38 79.53 7.13
CA ASP A 656 -6.51 80.24 8.08
C ASP A 656 -6.15 81.63 7.52
N GLU A 657 -5.76 81.73 6.25
CA GLU A 657 -5.49 83.01 5.58
C GLU A 657 -6.74 83.92 5.54
N PHE A 658 -7.90 83.37 5.19
CA PHE A 658 -9.16 84.11 5.17
C PHE A 658 -9.56 84.62 6.56
N THR A 659 -9.32 83.82 7.62
CA THR A 659 -9.68 84.16 9.00
C THR A 659 -8.78 85.28 9.53
N VAL A 660 -7.47 85.19 9.28
CA VAL A 660 -6.49 86.23 9.64
C VAL A 660 -6.81 87.53 8.91
N LEU A 661 -7.07 87.48 7.60
CA LEU A 661 -7.40 88.67 6.82
C LEU A 661 -8.73 89.30 7.27
N SER A 662 -9.76 88.49 7.52
CA SER A 662 -11.05 88.96 8.03
C SER A 662 -10.92 89.59 9.43
N GLY A 663 -10.09 89.02 10.30
CA GLY A 663 -9.77 89.58 11.61
C GLY A 663 -9.06 90.93 11.51
N LYS A 664 -8.11 91.08 10.58
CA LYS A 664 -7.42 92.35 10.29
C LYS A 664 -8.41 93.42 9.82
N ILE A 665 -9.29 93.09 8.88
CA ILE A 665 -10.30 94.01 8.34
C ILE A 665 -11.31 94.44 9.41
N ASN A 666 -11.78 93.51 10.25
CA ASN A 666 -12.79 93.80 11.26
C ASN A 666 -12.26 94.59 12.48
N SER A 667 -10.95 94.53 12.74
CA SER A 667 -10.30 95.25 13.85
C SER A 667 -9.79 96.65 13.48
N ALA A 668 -9.80 97.02 12.19
CA ALA A 668 -9.37 98.32 11.71
C ALA A 668 -10.48 99.38 11.84
N LYS A 669 -10.12 100.62 12.26
CA LYS A 669 -11.06 101.76 12.34
C LYS A 669 -11.53 102.25 10.96
N GLU A 670 -10.74 102.02 9.92
CA GLU A 670 -11.03 102.37 8.53
C GLU A 670 -10.56 101.20 7.65
N LYS A 671 -11.40 100.72 6.72
CA LYS A 671 -11.14 99.49 5.96
C LYS A 671 -10.30 99.80 4.72
N ASP A 672 -9.14 99.15 4.59
CA ASP A 672 -8.24 99.25 3.44
C ASP A 672 -8.89 98.64 2.17
N PRO A 673 -9.01 99.40 1.07
CA PRO A 673 -9.56 98.89 -0.20
C PRO A 673 -8.80 97.67 -0.75
N GLU A 674 -7.48 97.58 -0.55
CA GLU A 674 -6.66 96.48 -1.08
C GLU A 674 -6.91 95.18 -0.30
N ASP A 675 -7.06 95.27 1.03
CA ASP A 675 -7.44 94.13 1.87
C ASP A 675 -8.86 93.63 1.54
N LEU A 676 -9.80 94.54 1.20
CA LEU A 676 -11.16 94.18 0.78
C LEU A 676 -11.19 93.46 -0.58
N GLU A 677 -10.38 93.89 -1.55
CA GLU A 677 -10.25 93.19 -2.83
C GLU A 677 -9.59 91.82 -2.65
N ARG A 678 -8.52 91.74 -1.85
CA ARG A 678 -7.86 90.49 -1.50
C ARG A 678 -8.80 89.52 -0.78
N GLN A 679 -9.67 90.03 0.10
CA GLN A 679 -10.69 89.22 0.78
C GLN A 679 -11.68 88.61 -0.23
N LYS A 680 -12.15 89.39 -1.21
CA LYS A 680 -13.05 88.87 -2.27
C LYS A 680 -12.38 87.79 -3.12
N VAL A 681 -11.11 87.96 -3.46
CA VAL A 681 -10.35 86.94 -4.22
C VAL A 681 -10.16 85.66 -3.39
N LEU A 682 -9.81 85.80 -2.10
CA LEU A 682 -9.68 84.67 -1.19
C LEU A 682 -11.01 83.97 -0.94
N GLU A 683 -12.12 84.70 -0.83
CA GLU A 683 -13.47 84.14 -0.69
C GLU A 683 -13.84 83.31 -1.91
N LYS A 684 -13.62 83.83 -3.12
CA LYS A 684 -13.85 83.10 -4.36
C LYS A 684 -12.97 81.85 -4.45
N ARG A 685 -11.70 81.96 -4.10
CA ARG A 685 -10.76 80.83 -4.07
C ARG A 685 -11.17 79.77 -3.04
N TYR A 686 -11.65 80.19 -1.88
CA TYR A 686 -12.12 79.31 -0.82
C TYR A 686 -13.36 78.53 -1.25
N GLU A 687 -14.37 79.20 -1.81
CA GLU A 687 -15.59 78.50 -2.26
C GLU A 687 -15.28 77.51 -3.40
N SER A 688 -14.48 77.88 -4.41
CA SER A 688 -14.09 76.94 -5.48
C SER A 688 -13.27 75.75 -4.94
N HIS A 689 -12.34 75.98 -4.02
CA HIS A 689 -11.55 74.88 -3.41
C HIS A 689 -12.40 73.98 -2.53
N LYS A 690 -13.37 74.55 -1.81
CA LYS A 690 -14.32 73.82 -0.97
C LYS A 690 -15.27 72.96 -1.79
N GLU A 691 -15.75 73.43 -2.95
CA GLU A 691 -16.52 72.62 -3.89
C GLU A 691 -15.70 71.43 -4.41
N LEU A 692 -14.44 71.64 -4.77
CA LEU A 692 -13.52 70.57 -5.17
C LEU A 692 -13.23 69.58 -4.04
N LEU A 693 -12.99 70.06 -2.82
CA LEU A 693 -12.76 69.18 -1.69
C LEU A 693 -14.03 68.37 -1.36
N GLN A 694 -15.21 68.98 -1.47
CA GLN A 694 -16.48 68.27 -1.31
C GLN A 694 -16.70 67.22 -2.40
N SER A 695 -16.37 67.50 -3.66
CA SER A 695 -16.51 66.50 -4.74
C SER A 695 -15.56 65.31 -4.54
N LEU A 696 -14.30 65.57 -4.16
CA LEU A 696 -13.33 64.54 -3.78
C LEU A 696 -13.82 63.68 -2.61
N LEU A 697 -14.32 64.31 -1.54
CA LEU A 697 -14.81 63.58 -0.36
C LEU A 697 -16.11 62.82 -0.61
N ARG A 698 -16.95 63.28 -1.54
CA ARG A 698 -18.18 62.58 -1.93
C ARG A 698 -17.91 61.26 -2.64
N TRP A 699 -16.82 61.14 -3.38
CA TRP A 699 -16.50 59.92 -4.12
C TRP A 699 -16.09 58.77 -3.19
N ASP A 700 -15.48 59.07 -2.03
CA ASP A 700 -15.05 58.08 -1.02
C ASP A 700 -14.45 56.81 -1.64
N LEU A 701 -13.59 56.97 -2.66
CA LEU A 701 -13.13 55.86 -3.49
C LEU A 701 -12.48 54.78 -2.62
N LYS A 702 -12.98 53.57 -2.71
CA LYS A 702 -12.39 52.39 -2.07
C LYS A 702 -11.57 51.59 -3.08
N PRO A 703 -10.66 50.72 -2.62
CA PRO A 703 -9.93 49.83 -3.51
C PRO A 703 -10.85 49.03 -4.45
N GLU A 704 -12.02 48.60 -3.97
CA GLU A 704 -12.99 47.82 -4.76
C GLU A 704 -13.56 48.61 -5.95
N ASP A 705 -13.75 49.93 -5.79
CA ASP A 705 -14.26 50.83 -6.84
C ASP A 705 -13.21 51.08 -7.93
N ILE A 706 -11.93 50.91 -7.59
CA ILE A 706 -10.81 51.00 -8.53
C ILE A 706 -10.59 49.65 -9.23
N GLU A 707 -10.79 48.53 -8.52
CA GLU A 707 -10.68 47.18 -9.08
C GLU A 707 -11.80 46.87 -10.08
N ASN A 708 -13.04 47.27 -9.80
CA ASN A 708 -14.18 47.12 -10.71
C ASN A 708 -14.73 48.50 -11.13
N PRO A 709 -14.01 49.23 -11.99
CA PRO A 709 -14.30 50.63 -12.25
C PRO A 709 -15.55 50.81 -13.13
N GLU A 710 -16.44 51.70 -12.71
CA GLU A 710 -17.57 52.19 -13.50
C GLU A 710 -17.43 53.69 -13.79
N GLY A 711 -18.20 54.19 -14.77
CA GLY A 711 -18.25 55.62 -15.11
C GLY A 711 -16.88 56.24 -15.42
N GLU A 712 -16.63 57.41 -14.82
CA GLU A 712 -15.44 58.24 -15.04
C GLU A 712 -14.12 57.56 -14.66
N ILE A 713 -14.09 56.76 -13.58
CA ILE A 713 -12.88 56.03 -13.16
C ILE A 713 -12.48 54.99 -14.22
N LYS A 714 -13.45 54.35 -14.88
CA LYS A 714 -13.18 53.41 -15.97
C LYS A 714 -12.53 54.11 -17.17
N ILE A 715 -13.05 55.29 -17.52
CA ILE A 715 -12.51 56.11 -18.62
C ILE A 715 -11.10 56.58 -18.27
N PHE A 716 -10.91 57.09 -17.05
CA PHE A 716 -9.62 57.52 -16.52
C PHE A 716 -8.56 56.42 -16.59
N LYS A 717 -8.89 55.22 -16.10
CA LYS A 717 -7.98 54.06 -16.12
C LYS A 717 -7.57 53.74 -17.55
N LYS A 718 -8.55 53.65 -18.45
CA LYS A 718 -8.31 53.32 -19.87
C LYS A 718 -7.45 54.37 -20.58
N GLN A 719 -7.70 55.65 -20.38
CA GLN A 719 -6.94 56.72 -21.04
C GLN A 719 -5.47 56.75 -20.62
N ASN A 720 -5.18 56.47 -19.35
CA ASN A 720 -3.85 56.62 -18.77
C ASN A 720 -3.04 55.32 -18.70
N ALA A 721 -3.67 54.14 -18.80
CA ALA A 721 -3.01 52.84 -18.64
C ALA A 721 -1.81 52.64 -19.58
N SER A 722 -1.88 53.04 -20.85
CA SER A 722 -0.75 52.91 -21.79
C SER A 722 0.49 53.67 -21.31
N LYS A 723 0.30 54.89 -20.79
CA LYS A 723 1.41 55.72 -20.33
C LYS A 723 1.96 55.18 -19.00
N VAL A 724 1.10 54.79 -18.07
CA VAL A 724 1.51 54.23 -16.78
C VAL A 724 2.19 52.88 -16.96
N PHE A 725 1.73 52.03 -17.89
CA PHE A 725 2.39 50.79 -18.26
C PHE A 725 3.80 51.04 -18.82
N SER A 726 3.97 52.04 -19.67
CA SER A 726 5.30 52.41 -20.16
C SER A 726 6.23 52.89 -19.03
N MET A 727 5.70 53.57 -18.00
CA MET A 727 6.49 53.97 -16.83
C MET A 727 6.85 52.76 -15.95
N TYR A 728 5.90 51.83 -15.77
CA TYR A 728 6.08 50.57 -15.05
C TYR A 728 7.17 49.71 -15.71
N GLN A 729 7.10 49.48 -17.02
CA GLN A 729 8.11 48.69 -17.75
C GLN A 729 9.50 49.33 -17.72
N ASN A 730 9.57 50.68 -17.77
CA ASN A 730 10.82 51.42 -17.68
C ASN A 730 11.32 51.62 -16.23
N LYS A 731 10.68 50.99 -15.24
CA LYS A 731 11.03 51.05 -13.81
C LYS A 731 11.20 52.48 -13.28
N LYS A 732 10.32 53.41 -13.70
CA LYS A 732 10.26 54.76 -13.11
C LYS A 732 9.90 54.65 -11.61
N SER A 733 10.36 55.61 -10.80
CA SER A 733 10.06 55.60 -9.37
C SER A 733 8.55 55.67 -9.12
N GLU A 734 8.08 54.99 -8.07
CA GLU A 734 6.65 54.97 -7.74
C GLU A 734 6.12 56.37 -7.46
N GLU A 735 6.92 57.23 -6.81
CA GLU A 735 6.57 58.65 -6.60
C GLU A 735 6.30 59.41 -7.90
N HIS A 736 7.06 59.12 -8.96
CA HIS A 736 6.85 59.74 -10.27
C HIS A 736 5.54 59.26 -10.91
N ILE A 737 5.23 57.98 -10.75
CA ILE A 737 3.98 57.38 -11.26
C ILE A 737 2.78 57.92 -10.48
N ILE A 738 2.86 57.97 -9.14
CA ILE A 738 1.82 58.53 -8.27
C ILE A 738 1.57 60.00 -8.62
N LYS A 739 2.63 60.81 -8.75
CA LYS A 739 2.50 62.22 -9.13
C LYS A 739 1.83 62.41 -10.50
N PHE A 740 2.16 61.56 -11.47
CA PHE A 740 1.48 61.57 -12.77
C PHE A 740 -0.01 61.24 -12.65
N ILE A 741 -0.35 60.19 -11.90
CA ILE A 741 -1.75 59.78 -11.69
C ILE A 741 -2.52 60.84 -10.91
N GLU A 742 -1.93 61.41 -9.87
CA GLU A 742 -2.49 62.47 -9.02
C GLU A 742 -2.85 63.72 -9.84
N ILE A 743 -1.95 64.19 -10.70
CA ILE A 743 -2.23 65.33 -11.60
C ILE A 743 -3.43 65.02 -12.50
N ARG A 744 -3.47 63.81 -13.06
CA ARG A 744 -4.56 63.39 -13.95
C ARG A 744 -5.88 63.20 -13.19
N LEU A 745 -5.84 62.73 -11.96
CA LEU A 745 -7.02 62.64 -11.09
C LEU A 745 -7.52 64.05 -10.76
N ALA A 746 -6.63 64.98 -10.41
CA ALA A 746 -7.00 66.37 -10.19
C ALA A 746 -7.68 66.99 -11.41
N ASP A 747 -7.16 66.76 -12.63
CA ASP A 747 -7.80 67.20 -13.89
C ASP A 747 -9.22 66.64 -14.05
N LEU A 748 -9.44 65.37 -13.69
CA LEU A 748 -10.76 64.72 -13.73
C LEU A 748 -11.75 65.41 -12.77
N PHE A 749 -11.33 65.66 -11.53
CA PHE A 749 -12.18 66.28 -10.52
C PHE A 749 -12.50 67.75 -10.80
N HIS A 750 -11.64 68.48 -11.51
CA HIS A 750 -11.94 69.84 -11.96
C HIS A 750 -13.00 69.86 -13.06
N LYS A 751 -12.96 68.91 -14.02
CA LYS A 751 -13.95 68.85 -15.11
C LYS A 751 -15.35 68.48 -14.66
N VAL A 752 -15.47 67.61 -13.65
CA VAL A 752 -16.76 67.21 -13.06
C VAL A 752 -17.47 68.36 -12.32
N LEU A 753 -16.80 69.51 -12.11
CA LEU A 753 -17.39 70.71 -11.52
C LEU A 753 -17.88 71.73 -12.57
N GLU A 754 -17.47 71.59 -13.85
CA GLU A 754 -17.89 72.48 -14.95
C GLU A 754 -19.11 71.94 -15.74
N ASP A 755 -19.42 70.64 -15.60
CA ASP A 755 -20.60 69.94 -16.13
C ASP A 755 -21.68 69.75 -15.04
#